data_AF-A0A1Q3HWN7-F1
#
_entry.id   AF-A0A1Q3HWN7-F1
#
_cell.length_a   1.000
_cell.length_b   1.000
_cell.length_c   1.000
_cell.angle_alpha   90.00
_cell.angle_beta   90.00
_cell.angle_gamma   90.00
#
_symmetry.space_group_name_H-M   'P 1'
#
loop_
_entity.id
_entity.type
_entity.pdbx_description
1 polymer ?
#
loop_
_entity_poly.entity_id
_entity_poly.type
_entity_poly.pdbx_seq_one_letter_code
_entity_poly.pdbx_strand_id
1 'polypeptide(L)'
;MTSRCGRYVVAAGLLFMAVLLASPVQARTPASEALEDEALCDLLELRSLVMSASAPIRIQDGDQVHLNESDFRPLPCKDGSRPQVPGPGWVSGCHFAYRMELSGSAYAFVALGVSARSQGLEFRVGKREGVEGRDCQQVWRRRDPVWRWREVEQEVDCCMRQDLDAEPRCRAAIRVLAQAYAAGLAREDFNQCPAAQDLHSRARQSPAQKLCGPSSTRNERVALARGLAQKGMLMRALAADGCSPEAFRLGLPLLERGLARQCRTGECLTALERASQVDAAATRRLAGREARVLLPLLEARVRETREPEALMPLLSGLLGLDTDATRWLALLLTGTVSTDARLGTSLPWAPESPLLVSLLESVRSGSHSPSASVAEVLLERLGRARASPQAFAEGMAAVPCVFFSQAGDVPVEAPGRLAAVAAQADRCWDSVQAFEEQLTRMEPSQLVQELSRAPCRALEPVGPRLGWEDAERAAVLFPWLAKQCPHVVRSLLAISTKMPLRPHLVRLAFVPGTLEAFGGKMGALGGKRVVLQSLFSHSRDELRAAGADVSRELAKGVASEPPDVVFFSNAWRLPLPHAELREIFQGPLRSPSASIRAAAAGAMANAGASDIPEEAARACLGEMREYVACHAPGLAAAGPIPNPGAPLPERKQWCSRFRAKPRDCSDRVCGYVSLLDERARKVLSAATGEESPDVRTVERLFQDCVLMIWMEKR
;
A
#
# COMPACT_ATOMS: atom_id res chain seq x y z
N MET A 1 -10.21 62.53 -64.80
CA MET A 1 -9.56 61.56 -65.71
C MET A 1 -10.37 60.28 -65.64
N THR A 2 -11.36 60.15 -66.53
CA THR A 2 -11.32 59.27 -67.73
C THR A 2 -11.53 57.80 -67.34
N SER A 3 -12.42 57.00 -67.93
CA SER A 3 -13.46 57.18 -68.95
C SER A 3 -14.03 55.77 -69.18
N ARG A 4 -15.33 55.66 -69.52
CA ARG A 4 -15.88 54.89 -70.68
C ARG A 4 -15.59 53.38 -70.75
N CYS A 5 -16.45 52.47 -71.19
CA CYS A 5 -17.63 52.41 -72.05
C CYS A 5 -18.26 51.02 -71.75
N GLY A 6 -19.54 50.70 -71.90
CA GLY A 6 -20.56 51.21 -72.82
C GLY A 6 -21.02 50.06 -73.71
N ARG A 7 -22.24 49.53 -73.52
CA ARG A 7 -23.44 49.69 -74.40
C ARG A 7 -23.64 48.42 -75.28
N TYR A 8 -24.81 47.95 -75.75
CA TYR A 8 -26.15 48.46 -76.11
C TYR A 8 -27.17 47.28 -75.93
N VAL A 9 -28.43 47.39 -75.45
CA VAL A 9 -29.67 48.00 -76.06
C VAL A 9 -30.09 47.22 -77.33
N VAL A 10 -31.33 46.80 -77.66
CA VAL A 10 -32.73 46.95 -77.15
C VAL A 10 -33.64 46.01 -78.00
N ALA A 11 -34.86 45.76 -77.52
CA ALA A 11 -36.09 45.34 -78.23
C ALA A 11 -36.16 43.90 -78.78
N ALA A 12 -37.02 43.02 -78.27
CA ALA A 12 -38.50 43.02 -78.27
C ALA A 12 -39.12 42.59 -79.61
N GLY A 13 -39.91 41.51 -79.55
CA GLY A 13 -41.12 41.37 -80.37
C GLY A 13 -41.11 40.32 -81.48
N LEU A 14 -41.85 39.23 -81.22
CA LEU A 14 -42.78 38.59 -82.16
C LEU A 14 -42.22 37.78 -83.35
N LEU A 15 -42.27 36.46 -83.21
CA LEU A 15 -42.63 35.42 -84.22
C LEU A 15 -42.28 34.04 -83.61
N PHE A 16 -42.98 33.55 -82.58
CA PHE A 16 -44.23 32.77 -82.64
C PHE A 16 -44.69 32.29 -84.03
N MET A 17 -44.86 30.95 -84.10
CA MET A 17 -45.70 30.13 -84.98
C MET A 17 -45.03 29.26 -86.07
N ALA A 18 -45.32 27.96 -85.94
CA ALA A 18 -45.21 26.85 -86.90
C ALA A 18 -43.83 26.13 -86.90
N VAL A 19 -43.67 24.82 -86.68
CA VAL A 19 -44.50 23.59 -86.80
C VAL A 19 -43.85 22.54 -85.86
N LEU A 20 -44.50 22.03 -84.82
CA LEU A 20 -45.37 20.83 -84.74
C LEU A 20 -44.69 19.45 -85.02
N LEU A 21 -44.90 18.53 -84.05
CA LEU A 21 -44.92 17.05 -84.12
C LEU A 21 -43.61 16.25 -83.91
N ALA A 22 -43.32 15.95 -82.64
CA ALA A 22 -43.02 14.59 -82.15
C ALA A 22 -42.82 14.62 -80.62
N SER A 23 -43.89 14.39 -79.85
CA SER A 23 -43.74 13.97 -78.45
C SER A 23 -43.84 12.43 -78.40
N PRO A 24 -42.83 11.71 -77.89
CA PRO A 24 -42.93 10.27 -77.75
C PRO A 24 -43.96 9.94 -76.66
N VAL A 25 -44.83 8.97 -76.93
CA VAL A 25 -45.62 8.30 -75.88
C VAL A 25 -44.62 7.54 -75.01
N GLN A 26 -44.18 8.15 -73.91
CA GLN A 26 -43.31 7.51 -72.93
C GLN A 26 -44.09 6.34 -72.29
N ALA A 27 -43.59 5.12 -72.47
CA ALA A 27 -44.07 3.97 -71.71
C ALA A 27 -43.95 4.27 -70.21
N ARG A 28 -45.05 4.16 -69.46
CA ARG A 28 -45.05 4.34 -68.00
C ARG A 28 -44.16 3.29 -67.37
N THR A 29 -43.27 3.70 -66.48
CA THR A 29 -42.42 2.79 -65.71
C THR A 29 -43.18 2.24 -64.50
N PRO A 30 -42.86 1.03 -63.99
CA PRO A 30 -43.48 0.48 -62.79
C PRO A 30 -43.36 1.41 -61.56
N ALA A 31 -42.28 2.20 -61.51
CA ALA A 31 -42.08 3.19 -60.45
C ALA A 31 -43.01 4.41 -60.56
N SER A 32 -43.34 4.86 -61.78
CA SER A 32 -44.34 5.91 -61.99
C SER A 32 -45.76 5.44 -61.71
N GLU A 33 -46.06 4.17 -62.00
CA GLU A 33 -47.36 3.56 -61.68
C GLU A 33 -47.59 3.45 -60.17
N ALA A 34 -46.58 3.04 -59.41
CA ALA A 34 -46.65 2.97 -57.94
C ALA A 34 -46.84 4.35 -57.27
N LEU A 35 -46.25 5.41 -57.83
CA LEU A 35 -46.42 6.79 -57.34
C LEU A 35 -47.80 7.36 -57.70
N GLU A 36 -48.31 7.01 -58.89
CA GLU A 36 -49.68 7.35 -59.31
C GLU A 36 -50.72 6.66 -58.41
N ASP A 37 -50.54 5.36 -58.12
CA ASP A 37 -51.38 4.61 -57.19
C ASP A 37 -51.37 5.20 -55.78
N GLU A 38 -50.19 5.57 -55.27
CA GLU A 38 -50.04 6.28 -53.99
C GLU A 38 -50.86 7.56 -53.96
N ALA A 39 -50.65 8.46 -54.93
CA ALA A 39 -51.29 9.75 -54.92
C ALA A 39 -52.82 9.62 -55.03
N LEU A 40 -53.30 8.77 -55.95
CA LEU A 40 -54.73 8.62 -56.18
C LEU A 40 -55.45 7.91 -55.04
N CYS A 41 -54.84 6.88 -54.44
CA CYS A 41 -55.46 6.21 -53.30
C CYS A 41 -55.53 7.11 -52.08
N ASP A 42 -54.46 7.83 -51.76
CA ASP A 42 -54.47 8.80 -50.65
C ASP A 42 -55.50 9.93 -50.90
N LEU A 43 -55.67 10.39 -52.15
CA LEU A 43 -56.74 11.34 -52.50
C LEU A 43 -58.16 10.77 -52.32
N LEU A 44 -58.36 9.49 -52.61
CA LEU A 44 -59.65 8.82 -52.41
C LEU A 44 -59.97 8.64 -50.92
N GLU A 45 -58.98 8.35 -50.07
CA GLU A 45 -59.17 8.33 -48.62
C GLU A 45 -59.52 9.71 -48.08
N LEU A 46 -58.76 10.73 -48.47
CA LEU A 46 -59.05 12.12 -48.09
C LEU A 46 -60.48 12.50 -48.49
N ARG A 47 -60.88 12.16 -49.72
CA ARG A 47 -62.25 12.35 -50.20
C ARG A 47 -63.25 11.60 -49.33
N SER A 48 -63.01 10.32 -49.04
CA SER A 48 -63.91 9.49 -48.23
C SER A 48 -64.09 10.09 -46.84
N LEU A 49 -63.00 10.48 -46.17
CA LEU A 49 -63.04 11.07 -44.83
C LEU A 49 -63.83 12.38 -44.80
N VAL A 50 -63.55 13.26 -45.76
CA VAL A 50 -64.25 14.54 -45.93
C VAL A 50 -65.74 14.32 -46.24
N MET A 51 -66.10 13.27 -46.99
CA MET A 51 -67.49 12.94 -47.29
C MET A 51 -68.22 12.21 -46.15
N SER A 52 -67.51 11.43 -45.33
CA SER A 52 -68.06 10.70 -44.19
C SER A 52 -68.22 11.55 -42.94
N ALA A 53 -67.50 12.67 -42.85
CA ALA A 53 -67.64 13.62 -41.77
C ALA A 53 -68.98 14.36 -41.91
N SER A 54 -70.04 13.86 -41.26
CA SER A 54 -71.41 14.40 -41.27
C SER A 54 -71.56 15.82 -40.66
N ALA A 55 -70.47 16.50 -40.32
CA ALA A 55 -70.48 17.84 -39.75
C ALA A 55 -70.03 18.86 -40.80
N PRO A 56 -70.64 20.05 -40.87
CA PRO A 56 -70.15 21.09 -41.76
C PRO A 56 -68.72 21.40 -41.36
N ILE A 57 -67.76 21.12 -42.24
CA ILE A 57 -66.40 21.65 -42.16
C ILE A 57 -66.58 23.15 -41.95
N ARG A 58 -66.34 23.64 -40.73
CA ARG A 58 -66.52 25.05 -40.40
C ARG A 58 -65.46 25.80 -41.18
N ILE A 59 -65.86 26.37 -42.30
CA ILE A 59 -65.07 27.32 -43.07
C ILE A 59 -65.00 28.58 -42.19
N GLN A 60 -64.02 28.62 -41.27
CA GLN A 60 -63.66 29.84 -40.56
C GLN A 60 -62.61 30.56 -41.40
N ASP A 61 -62.98 31.74 -41.88
CA ASP A 61 -62.14 32.76 -42.54
C ASP A 61 -61.21 32.27 -43.67
N GLY A 62 -61.74 32.29 -44.90
CA GLY A 62 -60.97 32.31 -46.14
C GLY A 62 -60.46 30.96 -46.64
N ASP A 63 -61.23 30.29 -47.49
CA ASP A 63 -60.89 29.19 -48.43
C ASP A 63 -60.02 28.00 -47.95
N GLN A 64 -59.61 27.93 -46.68
CA GLN A 64 -58.69 26.91 -46.20
C GLN A 64 -59.38 25.92 -45.27
N VAL A 65 -59.35 24.65 -45.66
CA VAL A 65 -59.75 23.55 -44.80
C VAL A 65 -58.54 23.02 -44.06
N HIS A 66 -58.59 23.04 -42.73
CA HIS A 66 -57.54 22.52 -41.88
C HIS A 66 -57.58 20.99 -41.86
N LEU A 67 -56.95 20.37 -42.86
CA LEU A 67 -56.79 18.91 -42.94
C LEU A 67 -55.98 18.33 -41.77
N ASN A 68 -55.26 19.16 -41.02
CA ASN A 68 -54.51 18.76 -39.84
C ASN A 68 -55.41 18.28 -38.68
N GLU A 69 -56.70 18.65 -38.68
CA GLU A 69 -57.71 18.20 -37.71
C GLU A 69 -58.51 16.98 -38.19
N SER A 70 -58.30 16.57 -39.45
CA SER A 70 -58.90 15.34 -39.98
C SER A 70 -58.03 14.12 -39.65
N ASP A 71 -58.63 12.95 -39.54
CA ASP A 71 -57.90 11.68 -39.35
C ASP A 71 -57.07 11.28 -40.59
N PHE A 72 -57.05 12.11 -41.64
CA PHE A 72 -56.26 11.87 -42.84
C PHE A 72 -54.76 12.02 -42.55
N ARG A 73 -54.05 10.89 -42.49
CA ARG A 73 -52.61 10.83 -42.21
C ARG A 73 -51.89 9.99 -43.27
N PRO A 74 -51.51 10.58 -44.42
CA PRO A 74 -50.68 9.93 -45.41
C PRO A 74 -49.42 9.34 -44.78
N LEU A 75 -48.91 8.24 -45.34
CA LEU A 75 -47.74 7.56 -44.79
C LEU A 75 -46.49 8.46 -44.86
N PRO A 76 -45.72 8.62 -43.76
CA PRO A 76 -44.44 9.33 -43.79
C PRO A 76 -43.36 8.51 -44.50
N CYS A 77 -42.19 9.09 -44.73
CA CYS A 77 -41.07 8.35 -45.28
C CYS A 77 -40.56 7.26 -44.32
N LYS A 78 -39.72 6.34 -44.83
CA LYS A 78 -39.20 5.20 -44.06
C LYS A 78 -38.47 5.60 -42.77
N ASP A 79 -37.93 6.80 -42.72
CA ASP A 79 -37.24 7.39 -41.57
C ASP A 79 -38.17 8.22 -40.66
N GLY A 80 -39.47 8.24 -40.94
CA GLY A 80 -40.46 9.04 -40.23
C GLY A 80 -40.52 10.50 -40.66
N SER A 81 -39.63 10.95 -41.54
CA SER A 81 -39.65 12.32 -42.03
C SER A 81 -40.85 12.57 -42.95
N ARG A 82 -41.24 13.84 -43.03
CA ARG A 82 -42.24 14.34 -43.98
C ARG A 82 -41.62 15.52 -44.74
N PRO A 83 -41.63 15.52 -46.08
CA PRO A 83 -41.16 16.67 -46.86
C PRO A 83 -41.91 17.94 -46.50
N GLN A 84 -41.25 19.08 -46.67
CA GLN A 84 -41.88 20.38 -46.48
C GLN A 84 -43.08 20.56 -47.43
N VAL A 85 -44.17 21.11 -46.90
CA VAL A 85 -45.37 21.39 -47.68
C VAL A 85 -45.32 22.78 -48.33
N PRO A 86 -46.05 23.01 -49.44
CA PRO A 86 -46.07 24.30 -50.12
C PRO A 86 -46.64 25.47 -49.30
N GLY A 87 -47.44 25.20 -48.28
CA GLY A 87 -48.03 26.26 -47.44
C GLY A 87 -49.08 25.73 -46.46
N PRO A 88 -49.80 26.63 -45.78
CA PRO A 88 -50.92 26.29 -44.90
C PRO A 88 -52.02 25.51 -45.65
N GLY A 89 -52.69 24.57 -44.97
CA GLY A 89 -53.76 23.74 -45.54
C GLY A 89 -53.30 22.48 -46.30
N TRP A 90 -51.99 22.25 -46.39
CA TRP A 90 -51.41 21.03 -46.98
C TRP A 90 -51.00 20.01 -45.90
N VAL A 91 -51.23 18.72 -46.17
CA VAL A 91 -50.75 17.60 -45.36
C VAL A 91 -49.74 16.79 -46.18
N SER A 92 -48.54 16.60 -45.66
CA SER A 92 -47.45 15.91 -46.38
C SER A 92 -47.46 14.40 -46.10
N GLY A 93 -47.47 13.56 -47.12
CA GLY A 93 -47.01 12.16 -47.07
C GLY A 93 -45.53 12.04 -47.46
N CYS A 94 -45.03 10.85 -47.76
CA CYS A 94 -43.62 10.68 -48.14
C CYS A 94 -43.31 11.28 -49.52
N HIS A 95 -44.18 11.07 -50.50
CA HIS A 95 -43.95 11.55 -51.86
C HIS A 95 -44.84 12.72 -52.26
N PHE A 96 -46.04 12.86 -51.69
CA PHE A 96 -46.99 13.90 -52.08
C PHE A 96 -47.43 14.73 -50.89
N ALA A 97 -47.69 16.01 -51.10
CA ALA A 97 -48.50 16.83 -50.22
C ALA A 97 -49.92 16.89 -50.76
N TYR A 98 -50.89 16.89 -49.86
CA TYR A 98 -52.30 16.82 -50.19
C TYR A 98 -53.04 18.05 -49.67
N ARG A 99 -53.99 18.57 -50.45
CA ARG A 99 -54.94 19.60 -50.00
C ARG A 99 -56.32 19.37 -50.57
N MET A 100 -57.31 20.00 -49.94
CA MET A 100 -58.61 20.21 -50.56
C MET A 100 -58.70 21.66 -51.04
N GLU A 101 -59.17 21.84 -52.26
CA GLU A 101 -59.50 23.13 -52.87
C GLU A 101 -61.02 23.30 -52.87
N LEU A 102 -61.49 24.44 -52.39
CA LEU A 102 -62.89 24.86 -52.48
C LEU A 102 -63.02 25.93 -53.57
N SER A 103 -64.00 25.77 -54.45
CA SER A 103 -64.36 26.79 -55.44
C SER A 103 -65.88 26.85 -55.57
N GLY A 104 -66.51 27.76 -54.83
CA GLY A 104 -67.96 27.85 -54.74
C GLY A 104 -68.59 26.61 -54.11
N SER A 105 -69.49 25.94 -54.83
CA SER A 105 -70.11 24.66 -54.40
C SER A 105 -69.34 23.41 -54.86
N ALA A 106 -68.22 23.59 -55.58
CA ALA A 106 -67.34 22.52 -56.02
C ALA A 106 -66.13 22.39 -55.08
N TYR A 107 -65.70 21.14 -54.86
CA TYR A 107 -64.46 20.83 -54.16
C TYR A 107 -63.63 19.87 -55.02
N ALA A 108 -62.31 20.01 -54.93
CA ALA A 108 -61.34 19.13 -55.56
C ALA A 108 -60.24 18.76 -54.55
N PHE A 109 -59.73 17.54 -54.64
CA PHE A 109 -58.61 17.08 -53.84
C PHE A 109 -57.37 17.05 -54.72
N VAL A 110 -56.27 17.64 -54.24
CA VAL A 110 -55.02 17.79 -55.01
C VAL A 110 -53.87 17.12 -54.26
N ALA A 111 -53.10 16.30 -54.98
CA ALA A 111 -51.84 15.75 -54.54
C ALA A 111 -50.71 16.34 -55.38
N LEU A 112 -49.74 16.96 -54.73
CA LEU A 112 -48.57 17.59 -55.35
C LEU A 112 -47.30 16.85 -54.93
N GLY A 113 -46.46 16.48 -55.89
CA GLY A 113 -45.20 15.80 -55.60
C GLY A 113 -44.19 16.70 -54.90
N VAL A 114 -43.79 16.32 -53.68
CA VAL A 114 -42.90 17.09 -52.80
C VAL A 114 -41.57 16.38 -52.51
N SER A 115 -41.34 15.21 -53.11
CA SER A 115 -40.08 14.47 -52.99
C SER A 115 -39.31 14.49 -54.30
N ALA A 116 -38.00 14.22 -54.26
CA ALA A 116 -37.17 14.11 -55.47
C ALA A 116 -37.70 13.08 -56.50
N ARG A 117 -38.50 12.10 -56.07
CA ARG A 117 -39.06 11.05 -56.95
C ARG A 117 -40.42 11.40 -57.55
N SER A 118 -41.15 12.33 -56.94
CA SER A 118 -42.50 12.73 -57.34
C SER A 118 -42.55 14.17 -57.85
N GLN A 119 -41.43 14.89 -57.80
CA GLN A 119 -41.33 16.28 -58.21
C GLN A 119 -41.89 16.51 -59.62
N GLY A 120 -42.81 17.46 -59.75
CA GLY A 120 -43.49 17.78 -61.01
C GLY A 120 -44.75 16.94 -61.30
N LEU A 121 -45.09 15.97 -60.45
CA LEU A 121 -46.36 15.25 -60.53
C LEU A 121 -47.45 16.00 -59.76
N GLU A 122 -48.63 16.14 -60.38
CA GLU A 122 -49.83 16.68 -59.76
C GLU A 122 -51.02 15.80 -60.14
N PHE A 123 -51.82 15.42 -59.15
CA PHE A 123 -53.04 14.65 -59.34
C PHE A 123 -54.21 15.40 -58.72
N ARG A 124 -55.37 15.40 -59.39
CA ARG A 124 -56.59 16.05 -58.92
C ARG A 124 -57.77 15.09 -59.03
N VAL A 125 -58.62 15.04 -58.01
CA VAL A 125 -59.86 14.23 -57.98
C VAL A 125 -61.04 15.14 -57.62
N GLY A 126 -62.02 15.23 -58.53
CA GLY A 126 -63.28 15.96 -58.30
C GLY A 126 -64.44 15.12 -57.74
N LYS A 127 -65.60 15.76 -57.53
CA LYS A 127 -66.85 15.14 -57.01
C LYS A 127 -67.41 13.99 -57.87
N ARG A 128 -67.20 14.01 -59.19
CA ARG A 128 -67.77 13.05 -60.17
C ARG A 128 -66.74 12.18 -60.89
N GLU A 129 -65.45 12.41 -60.68
CA GLU A 129 -64.42 11.54 -61.25
C GLU A 129 -64.32 10.29 -60.37
N GLY A 130 -64.81 9.18 -60.93
CA GLY A 130 -64.61 7.85 -60.38
C GLY A 130 -63.29 7.30 -60.91
N VAL A 131 -62.32 7.08 -60.02
CA VAL A 131 -61.19 6.20 -60.32
C VAL A 131 -61.70 4.76 -60.14
N GLU A 132 -62.58 4.32 -61.04
CA GLU A 132 -63.16 2.97 -60.97
C GLU A 132 -62.08 1.92 -61.28
N GLY A 133 -61.93 0.94 -60.39
CA GLY A 133 -61.08 -0.24 -60.60
C GLY A 133 -59.75 -0.32 -59.84
N ARG A 134 -59.34 0.68 -59.03
CA ARG A 134 -58.13 0.57 -58.19
C ARG A 134 -58.42 -0.09 -56.84
N ASP A 135 -57.63 -1.11 -56.49
CA ASP A 135 -57.65 -1.73 -55.15
C ASP A 135 -56.74 -0.94 -54.20
N CYS A 136 -57.27 0.18 -53.69
CA CYS A 136 -56.53 1.02 -52.75
C CYS A 136 -56.23 0.33 -51.42
N GLN A 137 -57.00 -0.69 -51.03
CA GLN A 137 -56.65 -1.50 -49.86
C GLN A 137 -55.34 -2.24 -50.09
N GLN A 138 -55.15 -2.87 -51.25
CA GLN A 138 -53.90 -3.56 -51.56
C GLN A 138 -52.69 -2.60 -51.61
N VAL A 139 -52.88 -1.38 -52.12
CA VAL A 139 -51.83 -0.35 -52.16
C VAL A 139 -51.41 0.07 -50.74
N TRP A 140 -52.37 0.34 -49.84
CA TRP A 140 -52.06 0.69 -48.45
C TRP A 140 -51.43 -0.47 -47.67
N ARG A 141 -51.92 -1.70 -47.85
CA ARG A 141 -51.35 -2.91 -47.22
C ARG A 141 -49.86 -3.09 -47.53
N ARG A 142 -49.44 -2.79 -48.77
CA ARG A 142 -48.02 -2.87 -49.17
C ARG A 142 -47.15 -1.77 -48.53
N ARG A 143 -47.73 -0.64 -48.13
CA ARG A 143 -46.98 0.56 -47.74
C ARG A 143 -46.98 0.82 -46.24
N ASP A 144 -48.04 0.47 -45.52
CA ASP A 144 -48.16 0.76 -44.10
C ASP A 144 -47.25 -0.17 -43.25
N PRO A 145 -46.20 0.37 -42.58
CA PRO A 145 -45.37 -0.43 -41.68
C PRO A 145 -46.14 -1.02 -40.50
N VAL A 146 -47.20 -0.36 -40.04
CA VAL A 146 -48.05 -0.84 -38.93
C VAL A 146 -48.89 -2.02 -39.38
N TRP A 147 -49.37 -1.99 -40.61
CA TRP A 147 -50.10 -3.12 -41.20
C TRP A 147 -49.21 -4.36 -41.35
N ARG A 148 -47.98 -4.20 -41.89
CA ARG A 148 -47.00 -5.31 -41.98
C ARG A 148 -46.60 -5.88 -40.62
N TRP A 149 -46.56 -5.04 -39.59
CA TRP A 149 -46.40 -5.48 -38.21
C TRP A 149 -47.61 -6.33 -37.77
N ARG A 150 -48.83 -5.79 -37.91
CA ARG A 150 -50.07 -6.45 -37.47
C ARG A 150 -50.32 -7.78 -38.18
N GLU A 151 -49.97 -7.90 -39.46
CA GLU A 151 -50.09 -9.15 -40.22
C GLU A 151 -49.23 -10.27 -39.57
N VAL A 152 -47.99 -9.96 -39.22
CA VAL A 152 -47.11 -10.93 -38.54
C VAL A 152 -47.60 -11.20 -37.12
N GLU A 153 -48.02 -10.18 -36.39
CA GLU A 153 -48.53 -10.32 -35.00
C GLU A 153 -49.82 -11.15 -34.93
N GLN A 154 -50.70 -11.04 -35.95
CA GLN A 154 -51.92 -11.84 -36.06
C GLN A 154 -51.63 -13.31 -36.36
N GLU A 155 -50.57 -13.60 -37.12
CA GLU A 155 -50.15 -14.96 -37.42
C GLU A 155 -49.34 -15.59 -36.29
N VAL A 156 -48.53 -14.77 -35.61
CA VAL A 156 -47.59 -15.20 -34.57
C VAL A 156 -47.57 -14.13 -33.48
N ASP A 157 -47.96 -14.49 -32.25
CA ASP A 157 -47.89 -13.60 -31.07
C ASP A 157 -46.41 -13.26 -30.76
N CYS A 158 -45.90 -12.21 -31.39
CA CYS A 158 -44.53 -11.80 -31.28
C CYS A 158 -44.32 -10.90 -30.06
N CYS A 159 -45.35 -10.19 -29.60
CA CYS A 159 -45.23 -9.30 -28.45
C CYS A 159 -44.98 -10.01 -27.12
N MET A 160 -45.55 -11.22 -26.96
CA MET A 160 -45.42 -11.99 -25.72
C MET A 160 -44.26 -13.00 -25.75
N ARG A 161 -43.55 -13.11 -26.87
CA ARG A 161 -42.42 -14.04 -27.01
C ARG A 161 -41.17 -13.57 -26.26
N GLN A 162 -40.63 -14.47 -25.44
CA GLN A 162 -39.37 -14.23 -24.71
C GLN A 162 -38.13 -14.45 -25.58
N ASP A 163 -38.22 -15.31 -26.60
CA ASP A 163 -37.12 -15.58 -27.54
C ASP A 163 -37.50 -15.17 -28.97
N LEU A 164 -37.07 -13.96 -29.34
CA LEU A 164 -37.24 -13.40 -30.69
C LEU A 164 -36.27 -14.00 -31.70
N ASP A 165 -35.26 -14.75 -31.25
CA ASP A 165 -34.26 -15.31 -32.14
C ASP A 165 -34.72 -16.63 -32.76
N ALA A 166 -35.62 -17.34 -32.10
CA ALA A 166 -36.27 -18.56 -32.58
C ALA A 166 -37.29 -18.34 -33.72
N GLU A 167 -37.79 -17.11 -33.94
CA GLU A 167 -38.70 -16.78 -35.04
C GLU A 167 -38.24 -15.50 -35.76
N PRO A 168 -37.53 -15.63 -36.91
CA PRO A 168 -37.00 -14.50 -37.66
C PRO A 168 -38.07 -13.48 -38.10
N ARG A 169 -39.31 -13.93 -38.36
CA ARG A 169 -40.42 -13.05 -38.74
C ARG A 169 -40.79 -12.11 -37.60
N CYS A 170 -40.85 -12.62 -36.37
CA CYS A 170 -41.11 -11.80 -35.18
C CYS A 170 -40.03 -10.75 -34.93
N ARG A 171 -38.76 -11.11 -35.09
CA ARG A 171 -37.65 -10.15 -34.94
C ARG A 171 -37.74 -9.00 -35.94
N ALA A 172 -38.08 -9.32 -37.20
CA ALA A 172 -38.27 -8.31 -38.24
C ALA A 172 -39.49 -7.43 -37.95
N ALA A 173 -40.60 -8.03 -37.56
CA ALA A 173 -41.85 -7.32 -37.25
C ALA A 173 -41.69 -6.37 -36.06
N ILE A 174 -41.09 -6.82 -34.95
CA ILE A 174 -40.85 -5.98 -33.76
C ILE A 174 -39.94 -4.78 -34.07
N ARG A 175 -38.94 -4.96 -34.95
CA ARG A 175 -38.12 -3.83 -35.43
C ARG A 175 -38.95 -2.82 -36.21
N VAL A 176 -39.85 -3.29 -37.08
CA VAL A 176 -40.76 -2.42 -37.84
C VAL A 176 -41.67 -1.64 -36.90
N LEU A 177 -42.23 -2.27 -35.87
CA LEU A 177 -43.05 -1.61 -34.85
C LEU A 177 -42.24 -0.56 -34.06
N ALA A 178 -41.04 -0.89 -33.60
CA ALA A 178 -40.19 0.04 -32.86
C ALA A 178 -39.73 1.24 -33.70
N GLN A 179 -39.52 1.05 -35.01
CA GLN A 179 -39.23 2.12 -35.96
C GLN A 179 -40.45 2.98 -36.25
N ALA A 180 -41.63 2.38 -36.44
CA ALA A 180 -42.89 3.09 -36.62
C ALA A 180 -43.19 4.00 -35.41
N TYR A 181 -42.98 3.48 -34.19
CA TYR A 181 -43.07 4.27 -32.95
C TYR A 181 -42.10 5.45 -32.91
N ALA A 182 -40.83 5.22 -33.27
CA ALA A 182 -39.82 6.28 -33.33
C ALA A 182 -40.18 7.37 -34.36
N ALA A 183 -40.90 6.99 -35.43
CA ALA A 183 -41.46 7.88 -36.45
C ALA A 183 -42.78 8.56 -36.06
N GLY A 184 -43.27 8.35 -34.84
CA GLY A 184 -44.53 8.93 -34.34
C GLY A 184 -45.81 8.19 -34.78
N LEU A 185 -45.68 6.98 -35.32
CA LEU A 185 -46.79 6.09 -35.70
C LEU A 185 -46.98 4.97 -34.64
N ALA A 186 -48.05 4.18 -34.76
CA ALA A 186 -48.24 2.92 -34.01
C ALA A 186 -48.08 3.01 -32.48
N ARG A 187 -48.43 4.15 -31.87
CA ARG A 187 -48.24 4.37 -30.43
C ARG A 187 -49.01 3.34 -29.59
N GLU A 188 -50.22 2.99 -30.01
CA GLU A 188 -51.05 2.01 -29.32
C GLU A 188 -50.46 0.60 -29.43
N ASP A 189 -50.13 0.16 -30.65
CA ASP A 189 -49.50 -1.14 -30.90
C ASP A 189 -48.15 -1.28 -30.15
N PHE A 190 -47.34 -0.22 -30.11
CA PHE A 190 -46.07 -0.20 -29.38
C PHE A 190 -46.25 -0.29 -27.86
N ASN A 191 -47.23 0.43 -27.32
CA ASN A 191 -47.52 0.40 -25.88
C ASN A 191 -48.04 -0.97 -25.41
N GLN A 192 -48.62 -1.75 -26.32
CA GLN A 192 -49.13 -3.10 -26.06
C GLN A 192 -48.08 -4.19 -26.30
N CYS A 193 -46.85 -3.83 -26.70
CA CYS A 193 -45.83 -4.80 -27.10
C CYS A 193 -44.55 -4.72 -26.24
N PRO A 194 -44.43 -5.52 -25.16
CA PRO A 194 -43.26 -5.50 -24.28
C PRO A 194 -41.93 -5.77 -25.00
N ALA A 195 -41.93 -6.69 -25.97
CA ALA A 195 -40.75 -7.03 -26.74
C ALA A 195 -40.24 -5.85 -27.60
N ALA A 196 -41.15 -5.02 -28.13
CA ALA A 196 -40.79 -3.80 -28.86
C ALA A 196 -40.26 -2.70 -27.93
N GLN A 197 -40.83 -2.59 -26.73
CA GLN A 197 -40.37 -1.65 -25.71
C GLN A 197 -38.96 -1.97 -25.23
N ASP A 198 -38.68 -3.25 -24.96
CA ASP A 198 -37.34 -3.71 -24.57
C ASP A 198 -36.33 -3.43 -25.69
N LEU A 199 -36.65 -3.76 -26.94
CA LEU A 199 -35.79 -3.47 -28.09
C LEU A 199 -35.51 -1.96 -28.26
N HIS A 200 -36.54 -1.11 -28.11
CA HIS A 200 -36.40 0.34 -28.20
C HIS A 200 -35.54 0.92 -27.07
N SER A 201 -35.68 0.38 -25.85
CA SER A 201 -34.91 0.80 -24.68
C SER A 201 -33.41 0.49 -24.84
N ARG A 202 -33.08 -0.71 -25.37
CA ARG A 202 -31.69 -1.12 -25.68
C ARG A 202 -31.08 -0.27 -26.80
N ALA A 203 -31.88 0.13 -27.80
CA ALA A 203 -31.40 0.94 -28.92
C ALA A 203 -30.94 2.35 -28.49
N ARG A 204 -31.61 2.95 -27.49
CA ARG A 204 -31.30 4.30 -26.96
C ARG A 204 -30.04 4.37 -26.06
N GLN A 205 -29.43 3.24 -25.71
CA GLN A 205 -28.22 3.24 -24.89
C GLN A 205 -27.07 3.97 -25.62
N SER A 206 -26.38 4.85 -24.91
CA SER A 206 -25.19 5.54 -25.44
C SER A 206 -24.08 4.54 -25.77
N PRO A 207 -23.12 4.87 -26.65
CA PRO A 207 -21.99 3.99 -26.93
C PRO A 207 -21.21 3.57 -25.67
N ALA A 208 -21.12 4.45 -24.66
CA ALA A 208 -20.52 4.15 -23.37
C ALA A 208 -21.36 3.14 -22.57
N GLN A 209 -22.68 3.33 -22.50
CA GLN A 209 -23.60 2.40 -21.83
C GLN A 209 -23.59 1.02 -22.50
N LYS A 210 -23.51 0.97 -23.84
CA LYS A 210 -23.39 -0.28 -24.59
C LYS A 210 -22.07 -0.99 -24.33
N LEU A 211 -20.95 -0.25 -24.28
CA LEU A 211 -19.64 -0.82 -23.96
C LEU A 211 -19.62 -1.42 -22.54
N CYS A 212 -20.14 -0.68 -21.57
CA CYS A 212 -20.08 -1.02 -20.15
C CYS A 212 -21.17 -2.02 -19.70
N GLY A 213 -22.32 -2.02 -20.37
CA GLY A 213 -23.50 -2.81 -20.00
C GLY A 213 -23.48 -4.25 -20.53
N PRO A 214 -24.40 -5.11 -20.05
CA PRO A 214 -24.46 -6.52 -20.40
C PRO A 214 -25.02 -6.79 -21.81
N SER A 215 -25.70 -5.80 -22.41
CA SER A 215 -26.49 -5.92 -23.64
C SER A 215 -25.70 -6.09 -24.94
N SER A 216 -24.38 -5.82 -24.92
CA SER A 216 -23.54 -5.87 -26.13
C SER A 216 -22.69 -7.13 -26.19
N THR A 217 -22.58 -7.71 -27.38
CA THR A 217 -21.68 -8.83 -27.68
C THR A 217 -20.21 -8.39 -27.61
N ARG A 218 -19.28 -9.35 -27.51
CA ARG A 218 -17.84 -9.07 -27.45
C ARG A 218 -17.35 -8.28 -28.68
N ASN A 219 -17.80 -8.64 -29.89
CA ASN A 219 -17.41 -7.96 -31.12
C ASN A 219 -17.92 -6.52 -31.19
N GLU A 220 -19.15 -6.28 -30.73
CA GLU A 220 -19.72 -4.93 -30.63
C GLU A 220 -18.93 -4.08 -29.63
N ARG A 221 -18.57 -4.65 -28.46
CA ARG A 221 -17.74 -3.94 -27.47
C ARG A 221 -16.37 -3.58 -28.00
N VAL A 222 -15.73 -4.45 -28.80
CA VAL A 222 -14.46 -4.14 -29.48
C VAL A 222 -14.62 -2.94 -30.42
N ALA A 223 -15.68 -2.92 -31.23
CA ALA A 223 -15.94 -1.83 -32.16
C ALA A 223 -16.26 -0.51 -31.41
N LEU A 224 -17.07 -0.59 -30.35
CA LEU A 224 -17.41 0.55 -29.50
C LEU A 224 -16.17 1.11 -28.78
N ALA A 225 -15.32 0.25 -28.21
CA ALA A 225 -14.09 0.66 -27.53
C ALA A 225 -13.13 1.39 -28.50
N ARG A 226 -12.95 0.86 -29.72
CA ARG A 226 -12.14 1.51 -30.76
C ARG A 226 -12.72 2.86 -31.19
N GLY A 227 -14.03 2.92 -31.45
CA GLY A 227 -14.69 4.16 -31.85
C GLY A 227 -14.63 5.23 -30.76
N LEU A 228 -14.81 4.85 -29.49
CA LEU A 228 -14.67 5.75 -28.35
C LEU A 228 -13.21 6.20 -28.15
N ALA A 229 -12.22 5.32 -28.37
CA ALA A 229 -10.81 5.68 -28.29
C ALA A 229 -10.42 6.69 -29.36
N GLN A 230 -10.87 6.51 -30.60
CA GLN A 230 -10.65 7.45 -31.71
C GLN A 230 -11.24 8.83 -31.43
N LYS A 231 -12.41 8.88 -30.77
CA LYS A 231 -13.07 10.12 -30.36
C LYS A 231 -12.54 10.71 -29.04
N GLY A 232 -11.57 10.06 -28.40
CA GLY A 232 -11.02 10.49 -27.11
C GLY A 232 -11.99 10.37 -25.93
N MET A 233 -13.05 9.56 -26.06
CA MET A 233 -14.11 9.39 -25.05
C MET A 233 -14.04 8.05 -24.31
N LEU A 234 -13.07 7.18 -24.63
CA LEU A 234 -12.98 5.84 -24.04
C LEU A 234 -12.71 5.91 -22.54
N MET A 235 -11.80 6.77 -22.09
CA MET A 235 -11.49 6.89 -20.66
C MET A 235 -12.73 7.28 -19.83
N ARG A 236 -13.47 8.29 -20.30
CA ARG A 236 -14.71 8.73 -19.65
C ARG A 236 -15.79 7.65 -19.65
N ALA A 237 -15.88 6.87 -20.72
CA ALA A 237 -16.81 5.73 -20.78
C ALA A 237 -16.45 4.66 -19.74
N LEU A 238 -15.17 4.31 -19.60
CA LEU A 238 -14.69 3.34 -18.62
C LEU A 238 -14.80 3.84 -17.17
N ALA A 239 -14.73 5.16 -16.96
CA ALA A 239 -14.92 5.78 -15.64
C ALA A 239 -16.38 5.71 -15.14
N ALA A 240 -17.35 5.37 -16.01
CA ALA A 240 -18.75 5.28 -15.63
C ALA A 240 -18.99 4.18 -14.58
N ASP A 241 -19.88 4.45 -13.64
CA ASP A 241 -20.25 3.50 -12.58
C ASP A 241 -20.85 2.21 -13.17
N GLY A 242 -20.48 1.07 -12.58
CA GLY A 242 -20.94 -0.24 -13.02
C GLY A 242 -20.36 -0.71 -14.36
N CYS A 243 -19.29 -0.10 -14.88
CA CYS A 243 -18.67 -0.57 -16.12
C CYS A 243 -18.11 -1.99 -15.98
N SER A 244 -18.51 -2.89 -16.89
CA SER A 244 -18.15 -4.30 -16.79
C SER A 244 -16.64 -4.56 -16.93
N PRO A 245 -16.09 -5.61 -16.26
CA PRO A 245 -14.68 -5.99 -16.40
C PRO A 245 -14.25 -6.25 -17.84
N GLU A 246 -15.14 -6.79 -18.67
CA GLU A 246 -14.85 -7.05 -20.09
C GLU A 246 -14.60 -5.76 -20.88
N ALA A 247 -15.28 -4.66 -20.52
CA ALA A 247 -15.02 -3.36 -21.14
C ALA A 247 -13.58 -2.88 -20.84
N PHE A 248 -13.10 -3.07 -19.61
CA PHE A 248 -11.73 -2.73 -19.23
C PHE A 248 -10.70 -3.59 -19.97
N ARG A 249 -10.91 -4.92 -20.06
CA ARG A 249 -10.00 -5.81 -20.81
C ARG A 249 -9.85 -5.43 -22.27
N LEU A 250 -10.94 -4.98 -22.91
CA LEU A 250 -10.95 -4.53 -24.30
C LEU A 250 -10.42 -3.10 -24.47
N GLY A 251 -10.64 -2.24 -23.48
CA GLY A 251 -10.28 -0.82 -23.51
C GLY A 251 -8.81 -0.54 -23.16
N LEU A 252 -8.24 -1.23 -22.17
CA LEU A 252 -6.86 -1.02 -21.68
C LEU A 252 -5.81 -1.02 -22.80
N PRO A 253 -5.77 -2.02 -23.71
CA PRO A 253 -4.79 -2.02 -24.82
C PRO A 253 -4.92 -0.84 -25.79
N LEU A 254 -6.12 -0.23 -25.88
CA LEU A 254 -6.35 0.94 -26.73
C LEU A 254 -5.90 2.24 -26.05
N LEU A 255 -5.89 2.27 -24.71
CA LEU A 255 -5.39 3.39 -23.92
C LEU A 255 -3.86 3.48 -23.94
N GLU A 256 -3.15 2.37 -24.09
CA GLU A 256 -1.67 2.33 -24.17
C GLU A 256 -1.09 3.23 -25.28
N ARG A 257 -1.85 3.59 -26.32
CA ARG A 257 -1.39 4.43 -27.43
C ARG A 257 -1.92 5.87 -27.38
N GLY A 258 -2.69 6.22 -26.36
CA GLY A 258 -3.45 7.47 -26.34
C GLY A 258 -3.84 8.00 -24.96
N LEU A 259 -3.24 7.48 -23.89
CA LEU A 259 -3.57 7.88 -22.52
C LEU A 259 -3.37 9.37 -22.32
N ALA A 260 -2.22 9.92 -22.71
CA ALA A 260 -1.91 11.36 -22.63
C ALA A 260 -2.98 12.27 -23.25
N ARG A 261 -3.66 11.82 -24.31
CA ARG A 261 -4.70 12.62 -24.99
C ARG A 261 -6.03 12.60 -24.24
N GLN A 262 -6.34 11.50 -23.55
CA GLN A 262 -7.63 11.22 -22.92
C GLN A 262 -7.65 11.46 -21.41
N CYS A 263 -6.48 11.40 -20.77
CA CYS A 263 -6.32 11.51 -19.33
C CYS A 263 -6.05 12.98 -18.97
N ARG A 264 -7.12 13.77 -18.83
CA ARG A 264 -7.06 15.21 -18.50
C ARG A 264 -7.77 15.59 -17.20
N THR A 265 -8.57 14.68 -16.66
CA THR A 265 -9.46 14.92 -15.52
C THR A 265 -9.29 13.83 -14.47
N GLY A 266 -9.80 14.08 -13.25
CA GLY A 266 -9.80 13.09 -12.17
C GLY A 266 -10.54 11.79 -12.50
N GLU A 267 -11.45 11.79 -13.48
CA GLU A 267 -12.14 10.59 -13.99
C GLU A 267 -11.16 9.53 -14.52
N CYS A 268 -9.99 9.96 -15.01
CA CYS A 268 -8.95 9.05 -15.47
C CYS A 268 -8.40 8.17 -14.34
N LEU A 269 -8.15 8.76 -13.15
CA LEU A 269 -7.66 8.00 -12.01
C LEU A 269 -8.70 6.98 -11.52
N THR A 270 -9.98 7.37 -11.49
CA THR A 270 -11.08 6.46 -11.16
C THR A 270 -11.17 5.27 -12.12
N ALA A 271 -11.01 5.51 -13.42
CA ALA A 271 -10.99 4.44 -14.42
C ALA A 271 -9.76 3.54 -14.28
N LEU A 272 -8.58 4.10 -14.00
CA LEU A 272 -7.36 3.30 -13.79
C LEU A 272 -7.41 2.48 -12.49
N GLU A 273 -7.98 3.03 -11.43
CA GLU A 273 -8.23 2.30 -10.18
C GLU A 273 -9.10 1.07 -10.44
N ARG A 274 -10.23 1.25 -11.13
CA ARG A 274 -11.11 0.13 -11.52
C ARG A 274 -10.42 -0.84 -12.48
N ALA A 275 -9.66 -0.33 -13.43
CA ALA A 275 -8.87 -1.15 -14.35
C ALA A 275 -7.86 -2.04 -13.61
N SER A 276 -7.25 -1.53 -12.53
CA SER A 276 -6.31 -2.29 -11.72
C SER A 276 -6.94 -3.51 -11.03
N GLN A 277 -8.22 -3.43 -10.68
CA GLN A 277 -8.98 -4.54 -10.10
C GLN A 277 -9.27 -5.65 -11.13
N VAL A 278 -9.23 -5.31 -12.43
CA VAL A 278 -9.48 -6.25 -13.54
C VAL A 278 -8.18 -6.82 -14.10
N ASP A 279 -7.18 -5.97 -14.32
CA ASP A 279 -5.85 -6.33 -14.83
C ASP A 279 -4.79 -5.39 -14.23
N ALA A 280 -4.33 -5.74 -13.03
CA ALA A 280 -3.29 -5.01 -12.30
C ALA A 280 -1.96 -4.96 -13.07
N ALA A 281 -1.61 -5.99 -13.84
CA ALA A 281 -0.34 -6.02 -14.55
C ALA A 281 -0.33 -5.04 -15.74
N ALA A 282 -1.38 -5.02 -16.54
CA ALA A 282 -1.52 -4.06 -17.64
C ALA A 282 -1.62 -2.62 -17.12
N THR A 283 -2.39 -2.41 -16.06
CA THR A 283 -2.57 -1.07 -15.46
C THR A 283 -1.26 -0.50 -14.93
N ARG A 284 -0.45 -1.31 -14.23
CA ARG A 284 0.88 -0.89 -13.74
C ARG A 284 1.85 -0.55 -14.87
N ARG A 285 1.89 -1.35 -15.94
CA ARG A 285 2.71 -1.05 -17.12
C ARG A 285 2.31 0.26 -17.76
N LEU A 286 1.01 0.50 -17.89
CA LEU A 286 0.47 1.74 -18.43
C LEU A 286 0.82 2.94 -17.55
N ALA A 287 0.63 2.80 -16.23
CA ALA A 287 0.92 3.84 -15.25
C ALA A 287 2.41 4.23 -15.22
N GLY A 288 3.30 3.23 -15.30
CA GLY A 288 4.75 3.46 -15.36
C GLY A 288 5.19 4.20 -16.63
N ARG A 289 4.63 3.86 -17.81
CA ARG A 289 4.96 4.54 -19.08
C ARG A 289 4.47 5.98 -19.12
N GLU A 290 3.31 6.24 -18.54
CA GLU A 290 2.62 7.53 -18.61
C GLU A 290 2.74 8.33 -17.30
N ALA A 291 3.78 8.07 -16.51
CA ALA A 291 3.99 8.70 -15.21
C ALA A 291 3.91 10.23 -15.27
N ARG A 292 4.44 10.86 -16.33
CA ARG A 292 4.41 12.32 -16.54
C ARG A 292 3.00 12.88 -16.70
N VAL A 293 2.06 12.10 -17.24
CA VAL A 293 0.66 12.49 -17.42
C VAL A 293 -0.12 12.27 -16.13
N LEU A 294 0.18 11.17 -15.43
CA LEU A 294 -0.55 10.80 -14.21
C LEU A 294 -0.12 11.60 -12.99
N LEU A 295 1.13 12.03 -12.90
CA LEU A 295 1.67 12.71 -11.72
C LEU A 295 0.85 13.96 -11.32
N PRO A 296 0.56 14.93 -12.22
CA PRO A 296 -0.22 16.12 -11.84
C PRO A 296 -1.64 15.79 -11.38
N LEU A 297 -2.25 14.74 -11.94
CA LEU A 297 -3.58 14.27 -11.56
C LEU A 297 -3.56 13.62 -10.19
N LEU A 298 -2.53 12.80 -9.90
CA LEU A 298 -2.34 12.18 -8.61
C LEU A 298 -2.08 13.21 -7.52
N GLU A 299 -1.24 14.20 -7.79
CA GLU A 299 -1.01 15.32 -6.87
C GLU A 299 -2.29 16.10 -6.57
N ALA A 300 -3.12 16.36 -7.60
CA ALA A 300 -4.42 16.98 -7.41
C ALA A 300 -5.32 16.11 -6.52
N ARG A 301 -5.37 14.80 -6.79
CA ARG A 301 -6.16 13.85 -6.00
C ARG A 301 -5.67 13.76 -4.55
N VAL A 302 -4.36 13.79 -4.30
CA VAL A 302 -3.77 13.81 -2.94
C VAL A 302 -4.14 15.10 -2.21
N ARG A 303 -4.12 16.26 -2.89
CA ARG A 303 -4.55 17.54 -2.28
C ARG A 303 -6.04 17.54 -1.93
N GLU A 304 -6.87 16.93 -2.76
CA GLU A 304 -8.31 16.77 -2.54
C GLU A 304 -8.61 15.74 -1.43
N THR A 305 -7.92 14.61 -1.47
CA THR A 305 -8.14 13.44 -0.61
C THR A 305 -7.12 13.47 0.52
N ARG A 306 -7.43 14.24 1.57
CA ARG A 306 -6.54 14.37 2.74
C ARG A 306 -6.44 13.10 3.59
N GLU A 307 -7.34 12.14 3.38
CA GLU A 307 -7.38 10.87 4.10
C GLU A 307 -6.50 9.81 3.39
N PRO A 308 -5.45 9.27 4.05
CA PRO A 308 -4.57 8.26 3.48
C PRO A 308 -5.31 7.00 3.01
N GLU A 309 -6.29 6.53 3.79
CA GLU A 309 -7.07 5.32 3.53
C GLU A 309 -7.82 5.39 2.20
N ALA A 310 -8.32 6.57 1.82
CA ALA A 310 -9.01 6.78 0.56
C ALA A 310 -8.07 6.78 -0.66
N LEU A 311 -6.77 6.98 -0.46
CA LEU A 311 -5.75 6.91 -1.52
C LEU A 311 -5.22 5.49 -1.74
N MET A 312 -5.38 4.60 -0.76
CA MET A 312 -4.76 3.27 -0.80
C MET A 312 -5.19 2.40 -1.99
N PRO A 313 -6.48 2.27 -2.35
CA PRO A 313 -6.88 1.43 -3.49
C PRO A 313 -6.24 1.89 -4.80
N LEU A 314 -6.18 3.20 -5.02
CA LEU A 314 -5.58 3.83 -6.19
C LEU A 314 -4.06 3.57 -6.23
N LEU A 315 -3.35 3.85 -5.14
CA LEU A 315 -1.90 3.70 -5.06
C LEU A 315 -1.47 2.23 -5.19
N SER A 316 -2.16 1.31 -4.50
CA SER A 316 -1.89 -0.13 -4.60
C SER A 316 -2.12 -0.64 -6.02
N GLY A 317 -3.21 -0.22 -6.68
CA GLY A 317 -3.50 -0.59 -8.05
C GLY A 317 -2.50 -0.08 -9.09
N LEU A 318 -2.06 1.17 -8.96
CA LEU A 318 -1.15 1.82 -9.91
C LEU A 318 0.32 1.41 -9.73
N LEU A 319 0.73 1.12 -8.49
CA LEU A 319 2.13 0.85 -8.16
C LEU A 319 2.38 -0.64 -7.86
N GLY A 320 1.34 -1.40 -7.53
CA GLY A 320 1.46 -2.82 -7.15
C GLY A 320 2.16 -3.04 -5.83
N LEU A 321 2.05 -2.05 -4.94
CA LEU A 321 2.58 -2.10 -3.58
C LEU A 321 1.64 -2.96 -2.71
N ASP A 322 2.22 -3.64 -1.72
CA ASP A 322 1.43 -4.29 -0.66
C ASP A 322 0.71 -3.25 0.21
N THR A 323 -0.17 -3.73 1.10
CA THR A 323 -1.02 -2.87 1.91
C THR A 323 -0.22 -1.92 2.81
N ASP A 324 0.88 -2.39 3.40
CA ASP A 324 1.70 -1.60 4.31
C ASP A 324 2.51 -0.53 3.57
N ALA A 325 3.15 -0.90 2.46
CA ALA A 325 3.87 0.02 1.59
C ALA A 325 2.95 1.08 0.98
N THR A 326 1.75 0.66 0.56
CA THR A 326 0.72 1.57 0.04
C THR A 326 0.27 2.56 1.11
N ARG A 327 -0.04 2.06 2.32
CA ARG A 327 -0.46 2.91 3.44
C ARG A 327 0.60 3.93 3.78
N TRP A 328 1.85 3.50 3.85
CA TRP A 328 2.94 4.40 4.18
C TRP A 328 3.19 5.45 3.10
N LEU A 329 3.13 5.07 1.82
CA LEU A 329 3.22 6.03 0.73
C LEU A 329 2.05 7.04 0.77
N ALA A 330 0.83 6.60 1.12
CA ALA A 330 -0.30 7.51 1.29
C ALA A 330 -0.06 8.50 2.44
N LEU A 331 0.46 8.04 3.59
CA LEU A 331 0.85 8.91 4.72
C LEU A 331 1.93 9.92 4.31
N LEU A 332 2.93 9.47 3.53
CA LEU A 332 3.99 10.32 3.01
C LEU A 332 3.45 11.41 2.07
N LEU A 333 2.59 11.03 1.13
CA LEU A 333 1.99 11.95 0.15
C LEU A 333 1.06 12.98 0.80
N THR A 334 0.38 12.60 1.88
CA THR A 334 -0.53 13.48 2.64
C THR A 334 0.18 14.32 3.70
N GLY A 335 1.49 14.10 3.91
CA GLY A 335 2.27 14.83 4.91
C GLY A 335 2.00 14.40 6.36
N THR A 336 1.39 13.24 6.58
CA THR A 336 0.94 12.74 7.90
C THR A 336 1.90 11.71 8.50
N VAL A 337 3.18 11.75 8.10
CA VAL A 337 4.20 10.77 8.54
C VAL A 337 4.30 10.75 10.07
N SER A 338 3.78 9.68 10.67
CA SER A 338 3.88 9.41 12.11
C SER A 338 4.99 8.40 12.38
N THR A 339 5.79 8.67 13.41
CA THR A 339 6.84 7.77 13.89
C THR A 339 6.30 6.52 14.59
N ASP A 340 5.01 6.52 14.96
CA ASP A 340 4.35 5.45 15.74
C ASP A 340 3.72 4.35 14.88
N ALA A 341 3.79 4.48 13.55
CA ALA A 341 3.18 3.50 12.67
C ALA A 341 3.97 2.18 12.74
N ARG A 342 3.48 1.23 13.55
CA ARG A 342 3.83 -0.20 13.51
C ARG A 342 3.37 -0.80 12.19
N LEU A 343 3.99 -0.37 11.10
CA LEU A 343 3.75 -0.88 9.76
C LEU A 343 4.52 -2.19 9.60
N GLY A 344 3.91 -3.16 8.91
CA GLY A 344 4.40 -4.53 8.82
C GLY A 344 5.78 -4.69 8.18
N THR A 345 6.25 -5.93 8.23
CA THR A 345 7.65 -6.35 8.22
C THR A 345 8.38 -6.29 6.88
N SER A 346 7.79 -5.73 5.82
CA SER A 346 8.51 -5.58 4.57
C SER A 346 7.96 -4.45 3.71
N LEU A 347 8.85 -3.57 3.24
CA LEU A 347 8.61 -2.72 2.07
C LEU A 347 9.27 -3.41 0.85
N PRO A 348 8.55 -4.23 0.06
CA PRO A 348 9.09 -4.79 -1.17
C PRO A 348 9.04 -3.72 -2.26
N TRP A 349 10.01 -2.81 -2.24
CA TRP A 349 10.23 -1.88 -3.35
C TRP A 349 10.92 -2.64 -4.49
N ALA A 350 10.20 -3.56 -5.14
CA ALA A 350 10.63 -4.26 -6.35
C ALA A 350 10.26 -3.45 -7.61
N PRO A 351 10.99 -3.63 -8.72
CA PRO A 351 11.83 -2.59 -9.33
C PRO A 351 11.07 -1.31 -9.71
N GLU A 352 11.71 -0.19 -9.38
CA GLU A 352 11.59 1.17 -9.94
C GLU A 352 10.36 1.45 -10.82
N SER A 353 9.15 1.45 -10.26
CA SER A 353 8.01 2.05 -10.96
C SER A 353 8.39 3.51 -11.27
N PRO A 354 8.45 3.94 -12.55
CA PRO A 354 8.79 5.32 -12.88
C PRO A 354 7.82 6.30 -12.22
N LEU A 355 6.57 5.88 -12.04
CA LEU A 355 5.55 6.66 -11.33
C LEU A 355 5.87 6.82 -9.84
N LEU A 356 6.37 5.77 -9.17
CA LEU A 356 6.81 5.87 -7.77
C LEU A 356 7.96 6.88 -7.65
N VAL A 357 8.97 6.78 -8.52
CA VAL A 357 10.11 7.71 -8.52
C VAL A 357 9.63 9.14 -8.73
N SER A 358 8.78 9.39 -9.74
CA SER A 358 8.23 10.72 -9.99
C SER A 358 7.38 11.27 -8.84
N LEU A 359 6.63 10.41 -8.14
CA LEU A 359 5.90 10.80 -6.94
C LEU A 359 6.85 11.21 -5.82
N LEU A 360 7.89 10.43 -5.55
CA LEU A 360 8.90 10.76 -4.53
C LEU A 360 9.68 12.03 -4.88
N GLU A 361 10.02 12.23 -6.15
CA GLU A 361 10.66 13.47 -6.62
C GLU A 361 9.76 14.69 -6.42
N SER A 362 8.45 14.54 -6.64
CA SER A 362 7.47 15.58 -6.34
C SER A 362 7.41 15.89 -4.85
N VAL A 363 7.33 14.87 -3.98
CA VAL A 363 7.38 15.06 -2.51
C VAL A 363 8.67 15.75 -2.09
N ARG A 364 9.83 15.33 -2.63
CA ARG A 364 11.14 15.96 -2.37
C ARG A 364 11.14 17.44 -2.75
N SER A 365 10.49 17.81 -3.85
CA SER A 365 10.43 19.21 -4.30
C SER A 365 9.50 20.10 -3.46
N GLY A 366 8.66 19.49 -2.61
CA GLY A 366 7.79 20.21 -1.67
C GLY A 366 8.59 20.94 -0.59
N SER A 367 8.21 22.18 -0.29
CA SER A 367 8.92 23.04 0.67
C SER A 367 8.85 22.50 2.10
N HIS A 368 10.02 22.22 2.72
CA HIS A 368 10.25 22.09 4.17
C HIS A 368 9.33 21.13 4.96
N SER A 369 8.87 20.05 4.34
CA SER A 369 8.10 18.99 5.02
C SER A 369 9.01 17.84 5.48
N PRO A 370 8.76 17.21 6.65
CA PRO A 370 9.40 15.95 7.04
C PRO A 370 9.29 14.86 5.97
N SER A 371 8.25 14.92 5.13
CA SER A 371 8.04 14.01 4.02
C SER A 371 9.08 14.19 2.90
N ALA A 372 9.62 15.39 2.72
CA ALA A 372 10.67 15.64 1.73
C ALA A 372 11.98 14.94 2.13
N SER A 373 12.38 15.08 3.40
CA SER A 373 13.56 14.40 3.95
C SER A 373 13.43 12.88 3.88
N VAL A 374 12.24 12.34 4.16
CA VAL A 374 11.93 10.92 3.95
C VAL A 374 12.04 10.53 2.48
N ALA A 375 11.47 11.31 1.57
CA ALA A 375 11.54 11.04 0.13
C ALA A 375 12.98 11.04 -0.40
N GLU A 376 13.87 11.90 0.12
CA GLU A 376 15.30 11.88 -0.22
C GLU A 376 15.97 10.55 0.15
N VAL A 377 15.75 10.06 1.37
CA VAL A 377 16.33 8.77 1.81
C VAL A 377 15.84 7.61 0.94
N LEU A 378 14.56 7.63 0.56
CA LEU A 378 13.96 6.62 -0.32
C LEU A 378 14.53 6.68 -1.75
N LEU A 379 14.70 7.89 -2.29
CA LEU A 379 15.31 8.08 -3.61
C LEU A 379 16.78 7.65 -3.63
N GLU A 380 17.50 7.82 -2.53
CA GLU A 380 18.88 7.34 -2.41
C GLU A 380 18.95 5.82 -2.41
N ARG A 381 18.08 5.16 -1.65
CA ARG A 381 17.98 3.70 -1.64
C ARG A 381 17.66 3.16 -3.04
N LEU A 382 16.84 3.87 -3.81
CA LEU A 382 16.57 3.57 -5.21
C LEU A 382 17.71 3.96 -6.18
N GLY A 383 18.86 4.42 -5.68
CA GLY A 383 20.01 4.80 -6.50
C GLY A 383 19.78 6.05 -7.37
N ARG A 384 18.78 6.89 -7.06
CA ARG A 384 18.40 8.05 -7.88
C ARG A 384 19.09 9.34 -7.48
N ALA A 385 19.13 9.63 -6.18
CA ALA A 385 19.72 10.87 -5.67
C ALA A 385 20.21 10.66 -4.24
N ARG A 386 21.42 11.12 -3.93
CA ARG A 386 21.96 11.06 -2.57
C ARG A 386 21.27 12.11 -1.70
N ALA A 387 20.76 11.69 -0.54
CA ALA A 387 20.20 12.59 0.46
C ALA A 387 21.31 13.47 1.05
N SER A 388 21.00 14.74 1.33
CA SER A 388 21.92 15.58 2.10
C SER A 388 22.09 15.02 3.52
N PRO A 389 23.21 15.29 4.24
CA PRO A 389 23.37 14.79 5.62
C PRO A 389 22.22 15.20 6.55
N GLN A 390 21.69 16.40 6.37
CA GLN A 390 20.55 16.90 7.14
C GLN A 390 19.25 16.17 6.77
N ALA A 391 18.92 16.09 5.49
CA ALA A 391 17.72 15.37 5.03
C ALA A 391 17.79 13.88 5.38
N PHE A 392 18.98 13.28 5.36
CA PHE A 392 19.18 11.93 5.84
C PHE A 392 18.87 11.82 7.33
N ALA A 393 19.40 12.70 8.18
CA ALA A 393 19.13 12.65 9.61
C ALA A 393 17.65 12.85 9.94
N GLU A 394 17.00 13.85 9.32
CA GLU A 394 15.57 14.11 9.47
C GLU A 394 14.71 12.96 8.91
N GLY A 395 15.09 12.43 7.75
CA GLY A 395 14.43 11.29 7.12
C GLY A 395 14.51 10.04 7.99
N MET A 396 15.71 9.69 8.49
CA MET A 396 15.88 8.56 9.41
C MET A 396 15.05 8.75 10.69
N ALA A 397 14.95 9.98 11.22
CA ALA A 397 14.10 10.25 12.37
C ALA A 397 12.60 10.03 12.08
N ALA A 398 12.15 10.24 10.85
CA ALA A 398 10.74 10.13 10.46
C ALA A 398 10.33 8.76 9.88
N VAL A 399 11.26 7.94 9.36
CA VAL A 399 10.94 6.62 8.80
C VAL A 399 10.65 5.56 9.88
N PRO A 400 9.72 4.62 9.64
CA PRO A 400 9.48 3.48 10.51
C PRO A 400 10.70 2.56 10.65
N CYS A 401 10.83 1.87 11.79
CA CYS A 401 11.99 0.99 12.06
C CYS A 401 12.18 -0.12 11.02
N VAL A 402 11.11 -0.66 10.44
CA VAL A 402 11.22 -1.66 9.37
C VAL A 402 12.07 -1.16 8.19
N PHE A 403 12.02 0.13 7.88
CA PHE A 403 12.82 0.73 6.82
C PHE A 403 14.33 0.61 7.11
N PHE A 404 14.74 0.84 8.36
CA PHE A 404 16.14 0.75 8.77
C PHE A 404 16.72 -0.66 8.53
N SER A 405 15.92 -1.70 8.80
CA SER A 405 16.37 -3.09 8.62
C SER A 405 16.66 -3.43 7.16
N GLN A 406 16.03 -2.68 6.24
CA GLN A 406 16.18 -2.83 4.81
C GLN A 406 17.08 -1.76 4.17
N ALA A 407 17.46 -0.73 4.93
CA ALA A 407 18.34 0.35 4.50
C ALA A 407 19.83 0.01 4.69
N GLY A 408 20.15 -1.26 4.98
CA GLY A 408 21.53 -1.74 5.07
C GLY A 408 22.32 -1.63 3.76
N ASP A 409 21.66 -1.30 2.65
CA ASP A 409 22.24 -0.93 1.36
C ASP A 409 22.56 0.57 1.25
N VAL A 410 21.99 1.42 2.10
CA VAL A 410 22.25 2.86 2.10
C VAL A 410 23.63 3.12 2.73
N PRO A 411 24.56 3.80 2.04
CA PRO A 411 25.91 4.02 2.55
C PRO A 411 25.93 4.93 3.79
N VAL A 412 26.42 4.43 4.94
CA VAL A 412 26.53 5.22 6.19
C VAL A 412 27.91 5.86 6.39
N GLU A 413 28.82 5.69 5.45
CA GLU A 413 30.21 6.17 5.52
C GLU A 413 30.34 7.71 5.44
N ALA A 414 29.31 8.39 4.94
CA ALA A 414 29.33 9.84 4.80
C ALA A 414 29.22 10.56 6.17
N PRO A 415 29.81 11.76 6.31
CA PRO A 415 29.83 12.48 7.56
C PRO A 415 28.45 12.71 8.19
N GLY A 416 28.30 12.37 9.47
CA GLY A 416 27.08 12.51 10.27
C GLY A 416 26.01 11.45 10.07
N ARG A 417 26.14 10.55 9.07
CA ARG A 417 25.08 9.59 8.75
C ARG A 417 25.00 8.44 9.74
N LEU A 418 26.16 7.91 10.13
CA LEU A 418 26.21 6.87 11.14
C LEU A 418 25.70 7.39 12.50
N ALA A 419 26.05 8.64 12.86
CA ALA A 419 25.49 9.28 14.04
C ALA A 419 23.96 9.37 14.00
N ALA A 420 23.41 9.71 12.82
CA ALA A 420 21.96 9.76 12.62
C ALA A 420 21.30 8.37 12.76
N VAL A 421 21.91 7.31 12.24
CA VAL A 421 21.42 5.93 12.42
C VAL A 421 21.48 5.52 13.90
N ALA A 422 22.61 5.78 14.56
CA ALA A 422 22.79 5.44 15.97
C ALA A 422 21.75 6.16 16.86
N ALA A 423 21.45 7.43 16.59
CA ALA A 423 20.45 8.20 17.35
C ALA A 423 19.05 7.57 17.35
N GLN A 424 18.75 6.67 16.41
CA GLN A 424 17.45 6.02 16.26
C GLN A 424 17.39 4.64 16.93
N ALA A 425 18.51 4.19 17.50
CA ALA A 425 18.65 2.83 17.98
C ALA A 425 17.84 2.53 19.25
N ASP A 426 17.46 3.54 20.03
CA ASP A 426 16.48 3.43 21.12
C ASP A 426 15.09 3.01 20.62
N ARG A 427 14.71 3.50 19.43
CA ARG A 427 13.42 3.21 18.80
C ARG A 427 13.49 1.94 17.96
N CYS A 428 14.61 1.73 17.27
CA CYS A 428 14.76 0.75 16.19
C CYS A 428 15.93 -0.22 16.43
N TRP A 429 16.01 -0.81 17.63
CA TRP A 429 17.15 -1.63 18.09
C TRP A 429 17.55 -2.75 17.11
N ASP A 430 16.58 -3.53 16.63
CA ASP A 430 16.84 -4.69 15.75
C ASP A 430 17.38 -4.24 14.39
N SER A 431 16.99 -3.05 13.95
CA SER A 431 17.30 -2.54 12.62
C SER A 431 18.73 -2.03 12.49
N VAL A 432 19.41 -1.75 13.60
CA VAL A 432 20.85 -1.41 13.60
C VAL A 432 21.70 -2.59 13.13
N GLN A 433 21.21 -3.83 13.25
CA GLN A 433 21.89 -5.02 12.71
C GLN A 433 22.11 -4.94 11.20
N ALA A 434 21.20 -4.30 10.47
CA ALA A 434 21.32 -4.17 9.02
C ALA A 434 22.57 -3.40 8.57
N PHE A 435 23.18 -2.63 9.47
CA PHE A 435 24.39 -1.86 9.20
C PHE A 435 25.66 -2.55 9.70
N GLU A 436 25.58 -3.70 10.38
CA GLU A 436 26.74 -4.36 11.00
C GLU A 436 27.89 -4.60 10.01
N GLU A 437 27.58 -5.08 8.80
CA GLU A 437 28.59 -5.31 7.76
C GLU A 437 29.27 -4.00 7.29
N GLN A 438 28.53 -2.89 7.21
CA GLN A 438 29.12 -1.58 6.91
C GLN A 438 29.98 -1.09 8.08
N LEU A 439 29.51 -1.23 9.32
CA LEU A 439 30.24 -0.84 10.53
C LEU A 439 31.57 -1.57 10.65
N THR A 440 31.63 -2.85 10.31
CA THR A 440 32.86 -3.64 10.35
C THR A 440 33.88 -3.23 9.28
N ARG A 441 33.41 -2.69 8.14
CA ARG A 441 34.27 -2.26 7.02
C ARG A 441 34.83 -0.85 7.17
N MET A 442 34.19 0.02 7.95
CA MET A 442 34.66 1.39 8.16
C MET A 442 36.02 1.44 8.87
N GLU A 443 36.80 2.49 8.66
CA GLU A 443 38.05 2.68 9.42
C GLU A 443 37.75 3.03 10.90
N PRO A 444 38.53 2.52 11.88
CA PRO A 444 38.26 2.79 13.31
C PRO A 444 38.26 4.27 13.67
N SER A 445 39.14 5.08 13.05
CA SER A 445 39.20 6.53 13.26
C SER A 445 37.96 7.25 12.74
N GLN A 446 37.43 6.80 11.60
CA GLN A 446 36.18 7.31 11.01
C GLN A 446 34.98 6.95 11.89
N LEU A 447 34.92 5.71 12.41
CA LEU A 447 33.88 5.32 13.37
C LEU A 447 33.89 6.21 14.62
N VAL A 448 35.07 6.48 15.18
CA VAL A 448 35.21 7.39 16.32
C VAL A 448 34.69 8.78 15.97
N GLN A 449 35.07 9.33 14.81
CA GLN A 449 34.64 10.66 14.39
C GLN A 449 33.10 10.76 14.25
N GLU A 450 32.50 9.75 13.64
CA GLU A 450 31.05 9.69 13.41
C GLU A 450 30.29 9.50 14.72
N LEU A 451 30.64 8.48 15.50
CA LEU A 451 29.90 8.10 16.70
C LEU A 451 30.16 9.03 17.88
N SER A 452 31.23 9.85 17.87
CA SER A 452 31.47 10.86 18.91
C SER A 452 30.35 11.92 19.00
N ARG A 453 29.52 12.03 17.96
CA ARG A 453 28.36 12.94 17.93
C ARG A 453 27.10 12.32 18.52
N ALA A 454 27.08 10.99 18.70
CA ALA A 454 25.92 10.28 19.23
C ALA A 454 25.91 10.31 20.77
N PRO A 455 24.73 10.42 21.42
CA PRO A 455 24.63 10.28 22.87
C PRO A 455 24.96 8.85 23.28
N CYS A 456 25.48 8.63 24.50
CA CYS A 456 25.88 7.29 24.91
C CYS A 456 24.79 6.22 24.84
N ARG A 457 23.55 6.60 25.13
CA ARG A 457 22.39 5.71 25.04
C ARG A 457 22.21 5.14 23.63
N ALA A 458 22.48 5.94 22.60
CA ALA A 458 22.48 5.50 21.21
C ALA A 458 23.60 4.50 20.86
N LEU A 459 24.67 4.45 21.67
CA LEU A 459 25.80 3.55 21.46
C LEU A 459 25.63 2.18 22.12
N GLU A 460 24.70 2.00 23.07
CA GLU A 460 24.40 0.69 23.66
C GLU A 460 24.07 -0.40 22.61
N PRO A 461 23.16 -0.14 21.63
CA PRO A 461 22.87 -1.07 20.53
C PRO A 461 24.00 -1.26 19.52
N VAL A 462 24.75 -0.19 19.26
CA VAL A 462 25.78 -0.20 18.23
C VAL A 462 27.03 -0.89 18.75
N GLY A 463 27.32 -0.71 20.05
CA GLY A 463 28.52 -1.17 20.74
C GLY A 463 28.89 -2.62 20.40
N PRO A 464 28.04 -3.62 20.65
CA PRO A 464 28.35 -5.03 20.37
C PRO A 464 28.69 -5.35 18.90
N ARG A 465 28.34 -4.47 17.95
CA ARG A 465 28.42 -4.68 16.50
C ARG A 465 29.60 -3.96 15.83
N LEU A 466 30.54 -3.43 16.62
CA LEU A 466 31.69 -2.65 16.13
C LEU A 466 32.87 -3.50 15.62
N GLY A 467 32.71 -4.82 15.48
CA GLY A 467 33.74 -5.69 14.92
C GLY A 467 34.90 -5.99 15.87
N TRP A 468 34.60 -6.25 17.14
CA TRP A 468 35.60 -6.49 18.19
C TRP A 468 36.46 -7.76 18.03
N GLU A 469 36.17 -8.60 17.02
CA GLU A 469 37.00 -9.75 16.63
C GLU A 469 38.42 -9.31 16.26
N ASP A 470 38.55 -8.13 15.65
CA ASP A 470 39.82 -7.54 15.23
C ASP A 470 40.50 -6.79 16.39
N ALA A 471 41.71 -7.21 16.72
CA ALA A 471 42.49 -6.66 17.81
C ALA A 471 42.98 -5.22 17.55
N GLU A 472 43.33 -4.87 16.30
CA GLU A 472 43.79 -3.52 15.95
C GLU A 472 42.63 -2.52 16.03
N ARG A 473 41.47 -2.93 15.50
CA ARG A 473 40.23 -2.18 15.63
C ARG A 473 39.82 -1.98 17.08
N ALA A 474 39.83 -3.05 17.87
CA ALA A 474 39.49 -2.99 19.29
C ALA A 474 40.44 -2.06 20.07
N ALA A 475 41.74 -2.04 19.73
CA ALA A 475 42.72 -1.18 20.38
C ALA A 475 42.41 0.32 20.21
N VAL A 476 41.74 0.71 19.13
CA VAL A 476 41.28 2.10 18.90
C VAL A 476 39.92 2.35 19.54
N LEU A 477 38.94 1.48 19.28
CA LEU A 477 37.55 1.72 19.67
C LEU A 477 37.29 1.53 21.16
N PHE A 478 37.94 0.56 21.80
CA PHE A 478 37.66 0.20 23.18
C PHE A 478 38.04 1.30 24.18
N PRO A 479 39.25 1.90 24.13
CA PRO A 479 39.60 2.99 25.04
C PRO A 479 38.75 4.24 24.82
N TRP A 480 38.42 4.56 23.56
CA TRP A 480 37.51 5.66 23.24
C TRP A 480 36.12 5.44 23.85
N LEU A 481 35.54 4.25 23.66
CA LEU A 481 34.22 3.94 24.19
C LEU A 481 34.21 3.86 25.72
N ALA A 482 35.30 3.40 26.34
CA ALA A 482 35.43 3.40 27.79
C ALA A 482 35.41 4.82 28.36
N LYS A 483 36.09 5.76 27.69
CA LYS A 483 36.11 7.18 28.07
C LYS A 483 34.77 7.87 27.84
N GLN A 484 34.15 7.62 26.69
CA GLN A 484 32.91 8.30 26.29
C GLN A 484 31.69 7.71 27.02
N CYS A 485 31.56 6.38 27.02
CA CYS A 485 30.38 5.63 27.46
C CYS A 485 30.77 4.34 28.22
N PRO A 486 31.28 4.45 29.46
CA PRO A 486 31.83 3.30 30.20
C PRO A 486 30.81 2.17 30.44
N HIS A 487 29.51 2.47 30.52
CA HIS A 487 28.48 1.44 30.69
C HIS A 487 28.35 0.53 29.46
N VAL A 488 28.58 1.03 28.24
CA VAL A 488 28.55 0.20 27.02
C VAL A 488 29.68 -0.82 27.07
N VAL A 489 30.90 -0.37 27.40
CA VAL A 489 32.05 -1.28 27.55
C VAL A 489 31.83 -2.26 28.69
N ARG A 490 31.22 -1.83 29.79
CA ARG A 490 30.84 -2.73 30.90
C ARG A 490 29.92 -3.86 30.42
N SER A 491 28.92 -3.54 29.60
CA SER A 491 28.01 -4.52 29.01
C SER A 491 28.74 -5.49 28.07
N LEU A 492 29.72 -5.01 27.30
CA LEU A 492 30.57 -5.87 26.44
C LEU A 492 31.41 -6.87 27.25
N LEU A 493 31.85 -6.47 28.45
CA LEU A 493 32.61 -7.34 29.35
C LEU A 493 31.74 -8.25 30.23
N ALA A 494 30.41 -8.14 30.15
CA ALA A 494 29.46 -8.90 30.97
C ALA A 494 28.72 -9.97 30.15
N ILE A 495 28.23 -11.03 30.82
CA ILE A 495 27.46 -12.14 30.22
C ILE A 495 26.32 -11.67 29.30
N SER A 496 25.68 -10.53 29.63
CA SER A 496 24.40 -10.13 29.05
C SER A 496 24.40 -9.92 27.53
N THR A 497 25.58 -9.76 26.92
CA THR A 497 25.68 -9.45 25.48
C THR A 497 25.80 -10.68 24.58
N LYS A 498 25.86 -11.92 25.12
CA LYS A 498 26.11 -13.17 24.36
C LYS A 498 27.37 -13.14 23.48
N MET A 499 28.24 -12.16 23.70
CA MET A 499 29.44 -11.96 22.92
C MET A 499 30.58 -12.80 23.53
N PRO A 500 31.35 -13.58 22.73
CA PRO A 500 32.46 -14.34 23.26
C PRO A 500 33.53 -13.39 23.81
N LEU A 501 33.90 -13.58 25.07
CA LEU A 501 34.99 -12.83 25.70
C LEU A 501 36.31 -13.17 24.99
N ARG A 502 37.07 -12.13 24.59
CA ARG A 502 38.33 -12.30 23.85
C ARG A 502 39.53 -11.80 24.68
N PRO A 503 40.73 -12.39 24.52
CA PRO A 503 41.90 -12.02 25.33
C PRO A 503 42.32 -10.56 25.19
N HIS A 504 42.27 -10.00 23.98
CA HIS A 504 42.67 -8.61 23.74
C HIS A 504 41.71 -7.59 24.38
N LEU A 505 40.41 -7.89 24.44
CA LEU A 505 39.43 -7.04 25.14
C LEU A 505 39.68 -7.02 26.65
N VAL A 506 40.02 -8.18 27.23
CA VAL A 506 40.42 -8.27 28.64
C VAL A 506 41.68 -7.43 28.89
N ARG A 507 42.69 -7.55 28.03
CA ARG A 507 43.91 -6.74 28.13
C ARG A 507 43.62 -5.25 28.09
N LEU A 508 42.80 -4.80 27.14
CA LEU A 508 42.40 -3.40 27.00
C LEU A 508 41.62 -2.89 28.22
N ALA A 509 40.82 -3.73 28.87
CA ALA A 509 40.07 -3.37 30.07
C ALA A 509 40.97 -3.00 31.27
N PHE A 510 42.20 -3.52 31.33
CA PHE A 510 43.16 -3.23 32.39
C PHE A 510 44.17 -2.13 32.05
N VAL A 511 44.08 -1.49 30.89
CA VAL A 511 44.93 -0.34 30.55
C VAL A 511 44.61 0.82 31.49
N PRO A 512 45.61 1.55 32.04
CA PRO A 512 45.38 2.61 33.04
C PRO A 512 44.31 3.63 32.66
N GLY A 513 44.34 4.16 31.43
CA GLY A 513 43.34 5.12 30.96
C GLY A 513 41.91 4.57 30.90
N THR A 514 41.76 3.26 30.66
CA THR A 514 40.45 2.59 30.69
C THR A 514 39.97 2.38 32.13
N LEU A 515 40.88 1.98 33.03
CA LEU A 515 40.56 1.86 34.46
C LEU A 515 40.15 3.20 35.07
N GLU A 516 40.82 4.29 34.72
CA GLU A 516 40.43 5.64 35.14
C GLU A 516 39.02 5.99 34.66
N ALA A 517 38.71 5.69 33.39
CA ALA A 517 37.38 5.94 32.82
C ALA A 517 36.26 5.17 33.54
N PHE A 518 36.50 3.90 33.89
CA PHE A 518 35.53 3.10 34.65
C PHE A 518 35.37 3.54 36.11
N GLY A 519 36.45 4.02 36.73
CA GLY A 519 36.44 4.37 38.15
C GLY A 519 35.81 5.71 38.47
N GLY A 520 35.71 6.61 37.48
CA GLY A 520 35.22 7.96 37.68
C GLY A 520 35.96 8.65 38.84
N LYS A 521 35.23 9.05 39.88
CA LYS A 521 35.82 9.68 41.08
C LYS A 521 36.72 8.76 41.91
N MET A 522 36.58 7.43 41.79
CA MET A 522 37.39 6.44 42.50
C MET A 522 38.69 6.09 41.76
N GLY A 523 38.94 6.70 40.59
CA GLY A 523 40.14 6.49 39.79
C GLY A 523 40.37 5.03 39.38
N ALA A 524 41.61 4.69 39.01
CA ALA A 524 41.94 3.36 38.49
C ALA A 524 41.54 2.19 39.43
N LEU A 525 41.54 2.41 40.75
CA LEU A 525 41.15 1.40 41.74
C LEU A 525 39.66 1.06 41.65
N GLY A 526 38.81 2.08 41.59
CA GLY A 526 37.38 1.89 41.38
C GLY A 526 37.09 1.20 40.04
N GLY A 527 37.81 1.60 39.00
CA GLY A 527 37.63 1.01 37.66
C GLY A 527 38.05 -0.45 37.60
N LYS A 528 39.17 -0.81 38.25
CA LYS A 528 39.62 -2.19 38.38
C LYS A 528 38.53 -3.04 39.01
N ARG A 529 37.93 -2.59 40.11
CA ARG A 529 36.82 -3.31 40.75
C ARG A 529 35.61 -3.50 39.81
N VAL A 530 35.25 -2.48 39.02
CA VAL A 530 34.14 -2.55 38.05
C VAL A 530 34.43 -3.54 36.91
N VAL A 531 35.62 -3.48 36.32
CA VAL A 531 36.06 -4.40 35.26
C VAL A 531 36.00 -5.84 35.76
N LEU A 532 36.54 -6.08 36.95
CA LEU A 532 36.59 -7.41 37.56
C LEU A 532 35.20 -7.95 37.88
N GLN A 533 34.33 -7.13 38.46
CA GLN A 533 32.95 -7.52 38.71
C GLN A 533 32.22 -7.89 37.41
N SER A 534 32.51 -7.21 36.31
CA SER A 534 31.91 -7.49 35.01
C SER A 534 32.44 -8.79 34.40
N LEU A 535 33.76 -8.99 34.43
CA LEU A 535 34.39 -10.22 33.93
C LEU A 535 33.99 -11.46 34.75
N PHE A 536 33.94 -11.37 36.08
CA PHE A 536 33.47 -12.47 36.94
C PHE A 536 31.95 -12.62 37.00
N SER A 537 31.18 -11.83 36.25
CA SER A 537 29.79 -12.19 35.99
C SER A 537 29.70 -13.52 35.22
N HIS A 538 30.72 -13.85 34.41
CA HIS A 538 30.86 -15.12 33.70
C HIS A 538 30.96 -16.32 34.65
N SER A 539 30.26 -17.38 34.30
CA SER A 539 30.42 -18.69 34.91
C SER A 539 31.80 -19.29 34.58
N ARG A 540 32.22 -20.26 35.38
CA ARG A 540 33.48 -20.99 35.15
C ARG A 540 33.48 -21.70 33.78
N ASP A 541 32.33 -22.19 33.34
CA ASP A 541 32.20 -22.90 32.06
C ASP A 541 32.31 -21.94 30.87
N GLU A 542 31.74 -20.73 30.98
CA GLU A 542 31.90 -19.68 29.97
C GLU A 542 33.33 -19.17 29.87
N LEU A 543 34.01 -18.95 31.02
CA LEU A 543 35.43 -18.60 31.02
C LEU A 543 36.29 -19.73 30.44
N ARG A 544 35.90 -21.00 30.62
CA ARG A 544 36.56 -22.15 29.99
C ARG A 544 36.35 -22.16 28.48
N ALA A 545 35.13 -21.87 28.02
CA ALA A 545 34.80 -21.77 26.60
C ALA A 545 35.52 -20.59 25.92
N ALA A 546 35.74 -19.48 26.64
CA ALA A 546 36.49 -18.32 26.16
C ALA A 546 38.00 -18.59 25.99
N GLY A 547 38.52 -19.65 26.63
CA GLY A 547 39.88 -20.14 26.45
C GLY A 547 40.88 -19.71 27.54
N ALA A 548 42.01 -20.41 27.60
CA ALA A 548 43.04 -20.21 28.61
C ALA A 548 43.71 -18.82 28.54
N ASP A 549 43.85 -18.24 27.34
CA ASP A 549 44.41 -16.90 27.15
C ASP A 549 43.60 -15.80 27.85
N VAL A 550 42.26 -15.89 27.78
CA VAL A 550 41.35 -14.97 28.49
C VAL A 550 41.58 -15.06 30.00
N SER A 551 41.70 -16.28 30.50
CA SER A 551 41.91 -16.55 31.92
C SER A 551 43.29 -16.04 32.38
N ARG A 552 44.32 -16.16 31.53
CA ARG A 552 45.67 -15.63 31.80
C ARG A 552 45.69 -14.10 31.80
N GLU A 553 45.03 -13.42 30.88
CA GLU A 553 44.96 -11.95 30.89
C GLU A 553 44.15 -11.44 32.09
N LEU A 554 43.05 -12.11 32.45
CA LEU A 554 42.31 -11.80 33.68
C LEU A 554 43.19 -11.99 34.91
N ALA A 555 43.93 -13.09 34.98
CA ALA A 555 44.91 -13.36 36.03
C ALA A 555 46.02 -12.30 36.15
N LYS A 556 46.53 -11.75 35.04
CA LYS A 556 47.49 -10.63 35.08
C LYS A 556 46.86 -9.37 35.64
N GLY A 557 45.62 -9.07 35.22
CA GLY A 557 44.80 -8.05 35.85
C GLY A 557 44.62 -8.29 37.35
N VAL A 558 44.60 -9.57 37.77
CA VAL A 558 44.55 -10.00 39.17
C VAL A 558 45.79 -9.72 39.98
N ALA A 559 46.92 -10.13 39.46
CA ALA A 559 48.18 -9.96 40.14
C ALA A 559 48.63 -8.48 40.23
N SER A 560 48.01 -7.57 39.47
CA SER A 560 48.36 -6.14 39.51
C SER A 560 48.08 -5.50 40.87
N GLU A 561 48.87 -4.52 41.28
CA GLU A 561 48.67 -3.78 42.52
C GLU A 561 47.65 -2.64 42.36
N PRO A 562 46.89 -2.27 43.41
CA PRO A 562 46.80 -2.93 44.72
C PRO A 562 45.83 -4.14 44.71
N PRO A 563 46.01 -5.07 45.67
CA PRO A 563 45.16 -6.24 45.86
C PRO A 563 43.73 -5.89 46.37
N ASP A 564 42.70 -6.57 45.84
CA ASP A 564 41.28 -6.39 46.24
C ASP A 564 40.67 -7.73 46.72
N VAL A 565 40.12 -7.74 47.94
CA VAL A 565 39.52 -8.93 48.59
C VAL A 565 38.31 -9.47 47.84
N VAL A 566 37.43 -8.60 47.32
CA VAL A 566 36.20 -8.99 46.57
C VAL A 566 36.54 -9.73 45.28
N PHE A 567 37.77 -9.57 44.84
CA PHE A 567 38.24 -10.07 43.58
C PHE A 567 38.94 -11.41 43.70
N PHE A 568 39.82 -11.58 44.69
CA PHE A 568 40.43 -12.90 44.94
C PHE A 568 39.35 -13.94 45.23
N SER A 569 38.24 -13.56 45.86
CA SER A 569 37.14 -14.49 46.12
C SER A 569 36.42 -15.05 44.90
N ASN A 570 36.61 -14.45 43.73
CA ASN A 570 36.03 -14.93 42.47
C ASN A 570 37.07 -15.56 41.54
N ALA A 571 38.37 -15.38 41.81
CA ALA A 571 39.45 -15.85 40.96
C ALA A 571 39.59 -17.39 40.87
N TRP A 572 38.98 -18.15 41.79
CA TRP A 572 38.86 -19.62 41.68
C TRP A 572 38.06 -20.08 40.45
N ARG A 573 37.24 -19.19 39.87
CA ARG A 573 36.50 -19.45 38.63
C ARG A 573 37.40 -19.52 37.39
N LEU A 574 38.65 -19.09 37.49
CA LEU A 574 39.60 -19.14 36.38
C LEU A 574 39.97 -20.60 36.09
N PRO A 575 39.69 -21.12 34.88
CA PRO A 575 40.05 -22.48 34.47
C PRO A 575 41.54 -22.59 34.12
N LEU A 576 42.42 -22.24 35.06
CA LEU A 576 43.87 -22.32 34.92
C LEU A 576 44.44 -23.57 35.62
N PRO A 577 45.58 -24.11 35.14
CA PRO A 577 46.33 -25.14 35.86
C PRO A 577 46.73 -24.66 37.26
N HIS A 578 46.82 -25.59 38.22
CA HIS A 578 47.19 -25.25 39.61
C HIS A 578 48.54 -24.53 39.72
N ALA A 579 49.50 -24.88 38.87
CA ALA A 579 50.82 -24.23 38.83
C ALA A 579 50.73 -22.74 38.48
N GLU A 580 49.87 -22.37 37.53
CA GLU A 580 49.66 -20.97 37.14
C GLU A 580 48.90 -20.21 38.23
N LEU A 581 47.85 -20.80 38.81
CA LEU A 581 47.14 -20.19 39.94
C LEU A 581 48.09 -19.90 41.11
N ARG A 582 48.99 -20.83 41.43
CA ARG A 582 50.02 -20.65 42.46
C ARG A 582 50.88 -19.41 42.21
N GLU A 583 51.36 -19.23 40.98
CA GLU A 583 52.16 -18.06 40.62
C GLU A 583 51.39 -16.76 40.82
N ILE A 584 50.12 -16.72 40.39
CA ILE A 584 49.23 -15.56 40.51
C ILE A 584 48.94 -15.21 41.98
N PHE A 585 48.71 -16.22 42.82
CA PHE A 585 48.34 -16.01 44.23
C PHE A 585 49.54 -15.93 45.17
N GLN A 586 50.79 -16.10 44.69
CA GLN A 586 51.98 -16.11 45.55
C GLN A 586 52.13 -14.82 46.37
N GLY A 587 51.92 -13.65 45.74
CA GLY A 587 51.92 -12.35 46.41
C GLY A 587 50.76 -12.21 47.41
N PRO A 588 49.50 -12.37 46.99
CA PRO A 588 48.32 -12.31 47.87
C PRO A 588 48.35 -13.25 49.08
N LEU A 589 48.84 -14.49 48.91
CA LEU A 589 49.00 -15.46 49.99
C LEU A 589 50.00 -15.01 51.07
N ARG A 590 50.93 -14.11 50.71
CA ARG A 590 51.92 -13.49 51.61
C ARG A 590 51.57 -12.03 51.96
N SER A 591 50.39 -11.55 51.59
CA SER A 591 49.96 -10.18 51.87
C SER A 591 49.99 -9.91 53.38
N PRO A 592 50.37 -8.71 53.84
CA PRO A 592 50.24 -8.34 55.26
C PRO A 592 48.77 -8.33 55.74
N SER A 593 47.80 -8.15 54.83
CA SER A 593 46.37 -8.16 55.15
C SER A 593 45.84 -9.58 55.32
N ALA A 594 45.31 -9.88 56.52
CA ALA A 594 44.71 -11.18 56.83
C ALA A 594 43.53 -11.52 55.89
N SER A 595 42.69 -10.55 55.54
CA SER A 595 41.56 -10.78 54.63
C SER A 595 41.99 -11.04 53.19
N ILE A 596 43.11 -10.47 52.73
CA ILE A 596 43.66 -10.79 51.39
C ILE A 596 44.22 -12.22 51.40
N ARG A 597 44.96 -12.60 52.47
CA ARG A 597 45.44 -13.98 52.63
C ARG A 597 44.28 -14.98 52.69
N ALA A 598 43.25 -14.67 53.46
CA ALA A 598 42.05 -15.49 53.59
C ALA A 598 41.33 -15.67 52.23
N ALA A 599 41.17 -14.59 51.47
CA ALA A 599 40.58 -14.63 50.13
C ALA A 599 41.40 -15.47 49.14
N ALA A 600 42.72 -15.29 49.12
CA ALA A 600 43.62 -16.06 48.27
C ALA A 600 43.64 -17.55 48.64
N ALA A 601 43.66 -17.88 49.94
CA ALA A 601 43.58 -19.25 50.43
C ALA A 601 42.24 -19.90 50.07
N GLY A 602 41.12 -19.23 50.30
CA GLY A 602 39.80 -19.74 49.92
C GLY A 602 39.68 -19.98 48.41
N ALA A 603 40.23 -19.08 47.59
CA ALA A 603 40.24 -19.24 46.14
C ALA A 603 41.09 -20.44 45.66
N MET A 604 42.31 -20.58 46.20
CA MET A 604 43.19 -21.73 45.92
C MET A 604 42.56 -23.06 46.36
N ALA A 605 41.92 -23.07 47.53
CA ALA A 605 41.23 -24.25 48.05
C ALA A 605 40.07 -24.68 47.14
N ASN A 606 39.24 -23.73 46.69
CA ASN A 606 38.16 -23.99 45.74
C ASN A 606 38.64 -24.42 44.35
N ALA A 607 39.83 -23.95 43.94
CA ALA A 607 40.48 -24.47 42.74
C ALA A 607 41.00 -25.91 42.92
N GLY A 608 41.13 -26.38 44.17
CA GLY A 608 41.64 -27.71 44.53
C GLY A 608 43.16 -27.77 44.65
N ALA A 609 43.84 -26.64 44.82
CA ALA A 609 45.28 -26.55 45.01
C ALA A 609 45.67 -26.89 46.45
N SER A 610 46.59 -27.85 46.65
CA SER A 610 46.95 -28.38 47.98
C SER A 610 48.12 -27.65 48.66
N ASP A 611 48.77 -26.73 47.98
CA ASP A 611 50.00 -26.03 48.42
C ASP A 611 49.72 -24.65 49.02
N ILE A 612 48.69 -24.55 49.86
CA ILE A 612 48.31 -23.30 50.51
C ILE A 612 49.21 -23.08 51.74
N PRO A 613 49.89 -21.91 51.86
CA PRO A 613 50.65 -21.59 53.07
C PRO A 613 49.79 -21.65 54.32
N GLU A 614 50.32 -22.27 55.37
CA GLU A 614 49.61 -22.53 56.62
C GLU A 614 48.99 -21.26 57.21
N GLU A 615 49.71 -20.14 57.23
CA GLU A 615 49.20 -18.85 57.74
C GLU A 615 48.00 -18.31 56.95
N ALA A 616 47.98 -18.52 55.64
CA ALA A 616 46.87 -18.09 54.79
C ALA A 616 45.65 -19.01 54.97
N ALA A 617 45.89 -20.32 55.10
CA ALA A 617 44.84 -21.28 55.43
C ALA A 617 44.23 -21.00 56.81
N ARG A 618 45.04 -20.71 57.84
CA ARG A 618 44.54 -20.30 59.17
C ARG A 618 43.74 -19.00 59.12
N ALA A 619 44.15 -18.02 58.31
CA ALA A 619 43.38 -16.78 58.14
C ALA A 619 41.98 -17.05 57.56
N CYS A 620 41.87 -17.93 56.55
CA CYS A 620 40.58 -18.35 55.99
C CYS A 620 39.75 -19.14 57.02
N LEU A 621 40.32 -20.14 57.71
CA LEU A 621 39.62 -20.88 58.76
C LEU A 621 39.16 -19.99 59.91
N GLY A 622 39.92 -18.94 60.25
CA GLY A 622 39.53 -17.92 61.23
C GLY A 622 38.25 -17.18 60.81
N GLU A 623 38.20 -16.66 59.59
CA GLU A 623 36.99 -16.01 59.06
C GLU A 623 35.79 -16.98 59.01
N MET A 624 36.01 -18.25 58.66
CA MET A 624 34.96 -19.27 58.69
C MET A 624 34.40 -19.50 60.11
N ARG A 625 35.27 -19.54 61.12
CA ARG A 625 34.87 -19.71 62.53
C ARG A 625 34.06 -18.50 63.01
N GLU A 626 34.52 -17.29 62.69
CA GLU A 626 33.80 -16.05 63.00
C GLU A 626 32.41 -16.03 62.34
N TYR A 627 32.32 -16.44 61.07
CA TYR A 627 31.06 -16.52 60.35
C TYR A 627 30.07 -17.49 61.01
N VAL A 628 30.49 -18.72 61.32
CA VAL A 628 29.63 -19.72 61.98
C VAL A 628 29.22 -19.25 63.38
N ALA A 629 30.17 -18.73 64.16
CA ALA A 629 29.88 -18.21 65.50
C ALA A 629 28.86 -17.07 65.47
N CYS A 630 28.93 -16.18 64.47
CA CYS A 630 27.99 -15.06 64.35
C CYS A 630 26.57 -15.51 63.97
N HIS A 631 26.44 -16.58 63.19
CA HIS A 631 25.14 -17.09 62.74
C HIS A 631 24.53 -18.14 63.68
N ALA A 632 25.31 -18.71 64.61
CA ALA A 632 24.84 -19.70 65.57
C ALA A 632 23.65 -19.23 66.43
N PRO A 633 23.59 -17.98 66.94
CA PRO A 633 22.42 -17.49 67.68
C PRO A 633 21.15 -17.44 66.83
N GLY A 634 21.27 -17.05 65.56
CA GLY A 634 20.14 -17.03 64.62
C GLY A 634 19.61 -18.43 64.32
N LEU A 635 20.52 -19.40 64.16
CA LEU A 635 20.15 -20.82 63.97
C LEU A 635 19.45 -21.37 65.22
N ALA A 636 19.96 -21.06 66.42
CA ALA A 636 19.35 -21.47 67.68
C ALA A 636 17.95 -20.84 67.86
N ALA A 637 17.78 -19.56 67.53
CA ALA A 637 16.50 -18.85 67.64
C ALA A 637 15.45 -19.32 66.62
N ALA A 638 15.88 -19.76 65.44
CA ALA A 638 15.00 -20.31 64.41
C ALA A 638 14.41 -21.68 64.81
N GLY A 639 15.14 -22.45 65.60
CA GLY A 639 14.78 -23.82 65.97
C GLY A 639 15.09 -24.82 64.85
N PRO A 640 14.55 -26.06 64.90
CA PRO A 640 14.87 -27.10 63.93
C PRO A 640 14.54 -26.67 62.50
N ILE A 641 15.41 -27.04 61.56
CA ILE A 641 15.22 -26.73 60.14
C ILE A 641 13.93 -27.42 59.66
N PRO A 642 12.96 -26.67 59.13
CA PRO A 642 11.70 -27.25 58.67
C PRO A 642 11.93 -28.20 57.49
N ASN A 643 11.15 -29.27 57.42
CA ASN A 643 11.23 -30.22 56.32
C ASN A 643 10.96 -29.50 54.96
N PRO A 644 11.58 -29.94 53.86
CA PRO A 644 11.37 -29.33 52.55
C PRO A 644 9.89 -29.25 52.10
N GLY A 645 9.07 -30.19 52.57
CA GLY A 645 7.62 -30.24 52.33
C GLY A 645 6.76 -29.41 53.30
N ALA A 646 7.35 -28.68 54.24
CA ALA A 646 6.60 -27.87 55.19
C ALA A 646 5.84 -26.72 54.49
N PRO A 647 4.66 -26.31 55.00
CA PRO A 647 3.92 -25.17 54.49
C PRO A 647 4.79 -23.91 54.38
N LEU A 648 4.60 -23.14 53.31
CA LEU A 648 5.35 -21.91 53.05
C LEU A 648 5.35 -20.93 54.25
N PRO A 649 4.24 -20.72 54.98
CA PRO A 649 4.22 -19.84 56.15
C PRO A 649 5.17 -20.27 57.27
N GLU A 650 5.30 -21.57 57.51
CA GLU A 650 6.17 -22.13 58.53
C GLU A 650 7.65 -21.90 58.17
N ARG A 651 8.01 -22.19 56.91
CA ARG A 651 9.35 -21.93 56.39
C ARG A 651 9.71 -20.44 56.41
N LYS A 652 8.75 -19.54 56.14
CA LYS A 652 8.93 -18.09 56.26
C LYS A 652 9.19 -17.65 57.70
N GLN A 653 8.39 -18.13 58.63
CA GLN A 653 8.55 -17.79 60.04
C GLN A 653 9.89 -18.31 60.58
N TRP A 654 10.33 -19.49 60.14
CA TRP A 654 11.68 -19.99 60.41
C TRP A 654 12.76 -19.08 59.83
N CYS A 655 12.67 -18.72 58.54
CA CYS A 655 13.63 -17.82 57.89
C CYS A 655 13.69 -16.42 58.51
N SER A 656 12.55 -15.88 58.95
CA SER A 656 12.48 -14.60 59.63
C SER A 656 13.24 -14.63 60.96
N ARG A 657 13.06 -15.71 61.74
CA ARG A 657 13.80 -15.94 63.00
C ARG A 657 15.28 -16.17 62.76
N PHE A 658 15.64 -16.96 61.75
CA PHE A 658 17.03 -17.20 61.36
C PHE A 658 17.74 -15.90 60.92
N ARG A 659 17.04 -15.04 60.17
CA ARG A 659 17.56 -13.75 59.68
C ARG A 659 17.51 -12.62 60.70
N ALA A 660 16.88 -12.80 61.86
CA ALA A 660 16.88 -11.83 62.96
C ALA A 660 18.26 -11.74 63.67
N LYS A 661 19.35 -11.91 62.93
CA LYS A 661 20.73 -11.89 63.40
C LYS A 661 21.15 -10.49 63.88
N PRO A 662 22.19 -10.39 64.73
CA PRO A 662 22.79 -9.10 65.09
C PRO A 662 23.19 -8.30 63.84
N ARG A 663 22.99 -6.98 63.86
CA ARG A 663 23.26 -6.08 62.72
C ARG A 663 24.72 -6.08 62.24
N ASP A 664 25.65 -6.58 63.05
CA ASP A 664 27.10 -6.50 62.84
C ASP A 664 27.75 -7.82 62.35
N CYS A 665 26.97 -8.83 61.99
CA CYS A 665 27.56 -10.07 61.45
C CYS A 665 28.20 -9.85 60.07
N SER A 666 29.51 -10.06 59.99
CA SER A 666 30.25 -10.10 58.74
C SER A 666 29.73 -11.25 57.87
N ASP A 667 29.33 -10.94 56.63
CA ASP A 667 28.99 -11.94 55.61
C ASP A 667 30.25 -12.51 54.91
N ARG A 668 31.44 -12.29 55.48
CA ARG A 668 32.73 -12.70 54.90
C ARG A 668 33.08 -14.12 55.35
N VAL A 669 33.13 -15.02 54.39
CA VAL A 669 33.79 -16.32 54.52
C VAL A 669 34.98 -16.30 53.57
N CYS A 670 36.20 -16.37 54.10
CA CYS A 670 37.45 -16.33 53.33
C CYS A 670 37.43 -15.26 52.25
N GLY A 671 37.18 -14.01 52.63
CA GLY A 671 37.13 -12.87 51.72
C GLY A 671 36.00 -12.88 50.69
N TYR A 672 34.84 -13.47 51.03
CA TYR A 672 33.63 -13.64 50.18
C TYR A 672 33.68 -14.81 49.19
N VAL A 673 34.54 -15.80 49.41
CA VAL A 673 34.51 -17.05 48.63
C VAL A 673 33.28 -17.85 49.06
N SER A 674 32.17 -17.69 48.33
CA SER A 674 30.92 -18.42 48.57
C SER A 674 31.12 -19.93 48.41
N LEU A 675 30.61 -20.71 49.37
CA LEU A 675 30.49 -22.18 49.34
C LEU A 675 31.82 -22.88 49.07
N LEU A 676 32.70 -22.88 50.07
CA LEU A 676 33.79 -23.86 50.12
C LEU A 676 33.15 -25.25 50.10
N ASP A 677 33.32 -25.97 48.99
CA ASP A 677 32.88 -27.34 48.91
C ASP A 677 33.67 -28.22 49.90
N GLU A 678 33.23 -29.47 50.09
CA GLU A 678 33.90 -30.36 51.03
C GLU A 678 35.37 -30.60 50.68
N ARG A 679 35.72 -30.50 49.39
CA ARG A 679 37.09 -30.65 48.91
C ARG A 679 37.94 -29.45 49.33
N ALA A 680 37.46 -28.23 49.15
CA ALA A 680 38.15 -27.00 49.56
C ALA A 680 38.39 -26.96 51.08
N ARG A 681 37.39 -27.37 51.87
CA ARG A 681 37.54 -27.50 53.33
C ARG A 681 38.60 -28.52 53.72
N LYS A 682 38.61 -29.70 53.08
CA LYS A 682 39.62 -30.74 53.30
C LYS A 682 41.03 -30.23 52.95
N VAL A 683 41.16 -29.45 51.89
CA VAL A 683 42.44 -28.81 51.51
C VAL A 683 42.92 -27.83 52.57
N LEU A 684 42.03 -26.95 53.07
CA LEU A 684 42.39 -25.99 54.12
C LEU A 684 42.75 -26.67 55.44
N SER A 685 41.97 -27.68 55.85
CA SER A 685 42.25 -28.49 57.03
C SER A 685 43.55 -29.28 56.92
N ALA A 686 43.85 -29.83 55.73
CA ALA A 686 45.11 -30.54 55.51
C ALA A 686 46.33 -29.61 55.60
N ALA A 687 46.18 -28.34 55.23
CA ALA A 687 47.26 -27.35 55.30
C ALA A 687 47.59 -26.88 56.74
N THR A 688 46.64 -26.97 57.67
CA THR A 688 46.80 -26.48 59.06
C THR A 688 46.77 -27.56 60.13
N GLY A 689 46.22 -28.74 59.81
CA GLY A 689 45.85 -29.75 60.80
C GLY A 689 44.61 -29.40 61.64
N GLU A 690 43.95 -28.26 61.38
CA GLU A 690 42.73 -27.83 62.08
C GLU A 690 41.46 -28.32 61.39
N GLU A 691 40.44 -28.69 62.17
CA GLU A 691 39.13 -29.03 61.63
C GLU A 691 38.40 -27.79 61.08
N SER A 692 37.90 -27.89 59.84
CA SER A 692 37.18 -26.80 59.19
C SER A 692 35.72 -26.73 59.68
N PRO A 693 35.23 -25.56 60.12
CA PRO A 693 33.86 -25.42 60.60
C PRO A 693 32.83 -25.61 59.47
N ASP A 694 31.62 -26.05 59.82
CA ASP A 694 30.57 -26.36 58.83
C ASP A 694 29.82 -25.13 58.32
N VAL A 695 30.52 -24.30 57.53
CA VAL A 695 29.98 -23.09 56.92
C VAL A 695 28.89 -23.40 55.88
N ARG A 696 28.98 -24.53 55.17
CA ARG A 696 28.09 -24.91 54.08
C ARG A 696 26.63 -25.01 54.52
N THR A 697 26.39 -25.54 55.71
CA THR A 697 25.05 -25.66 56.27
C THR A 697 24.45 -24.28 56.53
N VAL A 698 25.22 -23.37 57.13
CA VAL A 698 24.78 -22.00 57.42
C VAL A 698 24.53 -21.20 56.13
N GLU A 699 25.44 -21.26 55.15
CA GLU A 699 25.30 -20.54 53.88
C GLU A 699 24.10 -21.04 53.04
N ARG A 700 23.89 -22.37 52.97
CA ARG A 700 22.76 -22.93 52.23
C ARG A 700 21.42 -22.47 52.82
N LEU A 701 21.28 -22.54 54.15
CA LEU A 701 20.07 -22.09 54.84
C LEU A 701 19.82 -20.59 54.61
N PHE A 702 20.89 -19.79 54.57
CA PHE A 702 20.78 -18.37 54.25
C PHE A 702 20.32 -18.14 52.81
N GLN A 703 20.90 -18.82 51.82
CA GLN A 703 20.51 -18.71 50.41
C GLN A 703 19.07 -19.17 50.18
N ASP A 704 18.66 -20.29 50.77
CA ASP A 704 17.29 -20.80 50.67
C ASP A 704 16.28 -19.80 51.24
N CYS A 705 16.59 -19.17 52.38
CA CYS A 705 15.76 -18.11 52.96
C CYS A 705 15.71 -16.85 52.09
N VAL A 706 16.80 -16.46 51.44
CA VAL A 706 16.83 -15.31 50.53
C VAL A 706 15.99 -15.58 49.28
N LEU A 707 16.14 -16.75 48.65
CA LEU A 707 15.37 -17.16 47.48
C LEU A 707 13.88 -17.24 47.79
N MET A 708 13.49 -17.84 48.92
CA MET A 708 12.08 -17.92 49.33
C MET A 708 11.44 -16.55 49.53
N ILE A 709 12.15 -15.59 50.14
CA ILE A 709 11.64 -14.23 50.34
C ILE A 709 11.60 -13.44 49.01
N TRP A 710 12.56 -13.69 48.11
CA TRP A 710 12.62 -12.99 46.82
C TRP A 710 11.55 -13.46 45.83
N MET A 711 11.25 -14.77 45.78
CA MET A 711 10.18 -15.33 44.93
C MET A 711 8.77 -14.83 45.29
N GLU A 712 8.57 -14.27 46.49
CA GLU A 712 7.29 -13.68 46.91
C GLU A 712 7.12 -12.22 46.50
N LYS A 713 8.24 -11.50 46.28
CA LYS A 713 8.22 -10.09 45.87
C LYS A 713 8.06 -9.91 44.35
N ARG A 714 8.16 -10.99 43.59
CA ARG A 714 7.84 -11.08 42.17
C ARG A 714 6.48 -11.73 42.02
#